data_AF-A0A9W5TQN9-F1
#
_entry.id   AF-A0A9W5TQN9-F1
#
_cell.length_a   1.000
_cell.length_b   1.000
_cell.length_c   1.000
_cell.angle_alpha   90.00
_cell.angle_beta   90.00
_cell.angle_gamma   90.00
#
_symmetry.space_group_name_H-M   'P 1'
#
loop_
_entity.id
_entity.type
_entity.pdbx_description
1 polymer ?
#
loop_
_entity_poly.entity_id
_entity_poly.type
_entity_poly.pdbx_seq_one_letter_code
_entity_poly.pdbx_strand_id
1 'polypeptide(L)'
;MSDSVRRTANGPAPRPELSDSAVVSRSWGMAIATLVSRLTGFARMVLLAILLGGPLLSAFTVANQLPNLIAALVLEATFTAIFVPVLARAERDDPDGGAAFVRRLLTLATTLLLAVTAVSIVAAPQLVNLMLGSDPEVNRPLTTAFAYLLLPQIIFYGLSSVFMAILNTRNVFGPPAWAPVVNNMVALVTLGLFALVPGELSVDPVAMGTAKLLVLGIGTTLGVITQAAVVFVALRARHVSMRPLWGIDDRLKKFGMMALAMVLYVLISQAGLVVGNRIAAGAADSGPAIYNYTWLILQLPFGIIGVTVLTVVMPRLSRNAAAENGPAVLADLSLATRLTMVTLIPIVAMMTVGGPAIGSALFSYGNFGAADAGYLGVAISLSAFTLIPYTLLLLQLRVFYAREEPWTPIVLIVVITAVKIAASVAAPHLTDDPKLVAGYLGLANGLGFLAGAAVGHFLLRSRLNPPDGHLLSLDVVRTILVTITASLGGGLLAHIADRVLGLEVLTDQWGGGGSLLRLTVLGLIMVPVIVGVLLAARVPEAEAALALVRRRLGSRRATPPARALPSVPPRSGRSLTYPDRKSSSSPHRHQQPDPVQRGPSADVADDWRRGRGSAVSDRPANGSPADHDSADSPETTRLSRPTGPAADDFQPDVPAAAKPDPVSASEGRRPANDYAGDPTREPVAFESPREQTVETPLSGDDVHLIPGATIAAGRYRLLVFHGGPANLQFWQALDTALDRQVALTFVDPDGTMPDHEVQEILSRTQRLGRIDMPGVARVLDVVSSGSGGLVVSEWIRGGSLVEVADTAPSPIGGARAVQSLAAAADVAHRQGVALSVDHPSRIRVSIDGDVALAFPATLPDATPENDIRGIGAALYALLVNRWPLPERGEPSGLAQADRDAAGQPVEPKTVDRDIPFQISAAAIRAVQDGGAIRSAGTLLNLLQQATAVADRTDHLAPVEAAPEPAAEDWKPEPDPEAEARRRKGLIIGLSVGAAVLVLFVVLMGTVLSNIFGDVDDGLGGDELGLNSPTESSEQTSEPQTAGQVIEPSSVTVFSPEGEADAPDLAELAIDGDPSTVWPTDTYSDPEPFPNFKNGLGLMLQLPEPATLGSVTINLNSTGTSVQIRSSSTATPSSLDDTTALTQPTALRPGSNTIDVEDAAPTSHVLVWITKLGNVGGESRSDIAEITLRAAS
;
A
#
# COMPACT_ATOMS: atom_id res chain seq x y z
N MET A 1 49.78 -13.86 25.70
CA MET A 1 49.74 -12.80 24.67
C MET A 1 48.98 -13.37 23.48
N SER A 2 47.67 -13.50 23.64
CA SER A 2 46.89 -14.57 22.97
C SER A 2 45.44 -14.18 22.65
N ASP A 3 44.81 -13.30 23.44
CA ASP A 3 43.46 -12.79 23.15
C ASP A 3 43.39 -11.69 22.09
N SER A 4 44.51 -11.04 21.77
CA SER A 4 44.57 -9.91 20.83
C SER A 4 44.40 -10.30 19.36
N VAL A 5 44.64 -11.56 19.00
CA VAL A 5 44.62 -12.04 17.60
C VAL A 5 43.22 -12.47 17.15
N ARG A 6 42.33 -12.86 18.09
CA ARG A 6 40.99 -13.38 17.77
C ARG A 6 39.93 -12.32 17.40
N ARG A 7 40.29 -11.04 17.28
CA ARG A 7 39.31 -9.93 17.06
C ARG A 7 39.32 -9.28 15.67
N THR A 8 40.17 -9.72 14.75
CA THR A 8 40.34 -9.09 13.42
C THR A 8 39.96 -9.98 12.23
N ALA A 9 39.49 -11.22 12.47
CA ALA A 9 39.18 -12.19 11.40
C ALA A 9 37.70 -12.22 10.95
N ASN A 10 36.84 -11.35 11.48
CA ASN A 10 35.43 -11.27 11.07
C ASN A 10 35.27 -10.33 9.88
N GLY A 11 35.37 -10.89 8.66
CA GLY A 11 34.74 -10.28 7.49
C GLY A 11 33.21 -10.16 7.67
N PRO A 12 32.51 -9.27 6.94
CA PRO A 12 31.07 -9.13 7.08
C PRO A 12 30.38 -10.45 6.66
N ALA A 13 29.69 -11.08 7.61
CA ALA A 13 28.98 -12.34 7.38
C ALA A 13 27.96 -12.19 6.23
N PRO A 14 27.81 -13.20 5.35
CA PRO A 14 26.87 -13.13 4.23
C PRO A 14 25.44 -12.78 4.66
N ARG A 15 24.79 -11.91 3.86
CA ARG A 15 23.34 -11.67 3.87
C ARG A 15 22.54 -12.98 3.84
N PRO A 16 21.88 -13.53 4.88
CA PRO A 16 20.95 -14.63 4.64
C PRO A 16 19.81 -14.11 3.75
N GLU A 17 19.59 -14.76 2.60
CA GLU A 17 18.47 -14.45 1.73
C GLU A 17 17.14 -14.79 2.43
N LEU A 18 16.07 -14.10 2.07
CA LEU A 18 14.78 -14.28 2.74
C LEU A 18 14.06 -15.50 2.17
N SER A 19 13.61 -16.40 3.04
CA SER A 19 12.69 -17.47 2.64
C SER A 19 11.43 -16.90 2.00
N ASP A 20 10.80 -17.63 1.08
CA ASP A 20 9.58 -17.17 0.41
C ASP A 20 8.45 -16.86 1.41
N SER A 21 8.38 -17.58 2.52
CA SER A 21 7.49 -17.28 3.66
C SER A 21 7.77 -15.93 4.33
N ALA A 22 9.03 -15.52 4.43
CA ALA A 22 9.44 -14.19 4.91
C ALA A 22 9.21 -13.10 3.86
N VAL A 23 9.27 -13.42 2.56
CA VAL A 23 8.93 -12.50 1.46
C VAL A 23 7.42 -12.23 1.44
N VAL A 24 6.59 -13.27 1.42
CA VAL A 24 5.11 -13.16 1.38
C VAL A 24 4.57 -12.40 2.60
N SER A 25 5.04 -12.73 3.81
CA SER A 25 4.60 -12.05 5.04
C SER A 25 4.99 -10.57 5.09
N ARG A 26 6.13 -10.17 4.51
CA ARG A 26 6.54 -8.76 4.40
C ARG A 26 5.79 -8.01 3.31
N SER A 27 5.46 -8.67 2.20
CA SER A 27 4.69 -8.08 1.07
C SER A 27 3.30 -7.60 1.50
N TRP A 28 2.62 -8.31 2.40
CA TRP A 28 1.34 -7.86 2.97
C TRP A 28 1.46 -6.52 3.71
N GLY A 29 2.54 -6.31 4.47
CA GLY A 29 2.79 -5.04 5.16
C GLY A 29 3.01 -3.87 4.19
N MET A 30 3.64 -4.12 3.05
CA MET A 30 3.81 -3.11 1.98
C MET A 30 2.48 -2.75 1.32
N ALA A 31 1.64 -3.76 1.03
CA ALA A 31 0.32 -3.55 0.42
C ALA A 31 -0.60 -2.70 1.32
N ILE A 32 -0.63 -3.01 2.62
CA ILE A 32 -1.38 -2.23 3.62
C ILE A 32 -0.86 -0.79 3.68
N ALA A 33 0.45 -0.57 3.83
CA ALA A 33 1.02 0.77 3.87
C ALA A 33 0.73 1.58 2.59
N THR A 34 0.75 0.93 1.42
CA THR A 34 0.38 1.55 0.13
C THR A 34 -1.09 1.96 0.09
N LEU A 35 -2.00 1.12 0.58
CA LEU A 35 -3.43 1.43 0.65
C LEU A 35 -3.71 2.60 1.62
N VAL A 36 -3.11 2.56 2.82
CA VAL A 36 -3.22 3.65 3.81
C VAL A 36 -2.60 4.95 3.26
N SER A 37 -1.49 4.88 2.52
CA SER A 37 -0.90 6.05 1.86
C SER A 37 -1.82 6.67 0.81
N ARG A 38 -2.48 5.85 -0.03
CA ARG A 38 -3.45 6.34 -1.02
C ARG A 38 -4.67 6.98 -0.35
N LEU A 39 -5.20 6.36 0.71
CA LEU A 39 -6.38 6.83 1.43
C LEU A 39 -6.12 8.13 2.21
N THR A 40 -5.00 8.22 2.94
CA THR A 40 -4.57 9.45 3.63
C THR A 40 -4.20 10.56 2.66
N GLY A 41 -3.61 10.23 1.50
CA GLY A 41 -3.35 11.18 0.43
C GLY A 41 -4.63 11.73 -0.19
N PHE A 42 -5.66 10.89 -0.37
CA PHE A 42 -6.97 11.31 -0.83
C PHE A 42 -7.66 12.26 0.15
N ALA A 43 -7.68 11.95 1.44
CA ALA A 43 -8.20 12.89 2.45
C ALA A 43 -7.44 14.21 2.49
N ARG A 44 -6.10 14.19 2.37
CA ARG A 44 -5.29 15.43 2.27
C ARG A 44 -5.73 16.29 1.08
N MET A 45 -6.06 15.69 -0.06
CA MET A 45 -6.52 16.42 -1.25
C MET A 45 -7.92 17.00 -1.05
N VAL A 46 -8.87 16.21 -0.55
CA VAL A 46 -10.22 16.70 -0.24
C VAL A 46 -10.18 17.86 0.77
N LEU A 47 -9.44 17.71 1.88
CA LEU A 47 -9.28 18.79 2.85
C LEU A 47 -8.56 20.01 2.27
N LEU A 48 -7.52 19.85 1.45
CA LEU A 48 -6.89 20.98 0.74
C LEU A 48 -7.90 21.76 -0.09
N ALA A 49 -8.82 21.09 -0.78
CA ALA A 49 -9.85 21.76 -1.56
C ALA A 49 -10.85 22.51 -0.68
N ILE A 50 -11.46 21.81 0.28
CA ILE A 50 -12.46 22.35 1.21
C ILE A 50 -11.93 23.58 1.96
N LEU A 51 -10.66 23.57 2.40
CA LEU A 51 -10.09 24.68 3.18
C LEU A 51 -9.59 25.86 2.34
N LEU A 52 -9.16 25.65 1.08
CA LEU A 52 -8.56 26.71 0.26
C LEU A 52 -9.51 27.32 -0.80
N GLY A 53 -10.46 26.55 -1.33
CA GLY A 53 -11.25 26.95 -2.50
C GLY A 53 -10.45 26.94 -3.81
N GLY A 54 -11.14 26.92 -4.95
CA GLY A 54 -10.55 26.71 -6.28
C GLY A 54 -9.30 27.55 -6.62
N PRO A 55 -9.34 28.89 -6.47
CA PRO A 55 -8.24 29.77 -6.93
C PRO A 55 -6.95 29.60 -6.11
N LEU A 56 -7.06 29.58 -4.78
CA LEU A 56 -5.92 29.36 -3.89
C LEU A 56 -5.39 27.92 -4.04
N LEU A 57 -6.28 26.94 -4.24
CA LEU A 57 -5.92 25.55 -4.48
C LEU A 57 -5.10 25.39 -5.76
N SER A 58 -5.41 26.12 -6.84
CA SER A 58 -4.60 26.11 -8.07
C SER A 58 -3.20 26.68 -7.82
N ALA A 59 -3.11 27.84 -7.18
CA ALA A 59 -1.83 28.47 -6.86
C ALA A 59 -0.94 27.56 -5.99
N PHE A 60 -1.51 26.96 -4.95
CA PHE A 60 -0.83 25.97 -4.11
C PHE A 60 -0.47 24.70 -4.90
N THR A 61 -1.39 24.16 -5.72
CA THR A 61 -1.18 22.90 -6.46
C THR A 61 -0.04 23.04 -7.48
N VAL A 62 0.00 24.12 -8.25
CA VAL A 62 1.09 24.39 -9.21
C VAL A 62 2.42 24.55 -8.49
N ALA A 63 2.45 25.31 -7.38
CA ALA A 63 3.67 25.50 -6.59
C ALA A 63 4.17 24.18 -5.95
N ASN A 64 3.26 23.32 -5.48
CA ASN A 64 3.56 22.02 -4.87
C ASN A 64 3.95 20.94 -5.92
N GLN A 65 3.68 21.16 -7.21
CA GLN A 65 4.15 20.30 -8.29
C GLN A 65 5.62 20.54 -8.65
N LEU A 66 6.09 21.80 -8.66
CA LEU A 66 7.46 22.14 -9.04
C LEU A 66 8.56 21.28 -8.36
N PRO A 67 8.53 21.02 -7.03
CA PRO A 67 9.55 20.20 -6.38
C PRO A 67 9.53 18.74 -6.87
N ASN A 68 8.34 18.20 -7.10
CA ASN A 68 8.12 16.83 -7.53
C ASN A 68 8.59 16.63 -8.99
N LEU A 69 8.26 17.56 -9.89
CA LEU A 69 8.68 17.54 -11.30
C LEU A 69 10.22 17.57 -11.42
N ILE A 70 10.87 18.43 -10.63
CA ILE A 70 12.33 18.61 -10.66
C ILE A 70 13.05 17.42 -10.00
N ALA A 71 12.54 16.91 -8.87
CA ALA A 71 13.08 15.70 -8.24
C ALA A 71 12.96 14.47 -9.14
N ALA A 72 11.84 14.30 -9.87
CA ALA A 72 11.68 13.22 -10.85
C ALA A 72 12.68 13.33 -12.01
N LEU A 73 12.84 14.54 -12.59
CA LEU A 73 13.78 14.79 -13.69
C LEU A 73 15.25 14.54 -13.30
N VAL A 74 15.66 14.96 -12.10
CA VAL A 74 17.02 14.72 -11.60
C VAL A 74 17.23 13.24 -11.26
N LEU A 75 16.25 12.61 -10.61
CA LEU A 75 16.49 11.39 -9.85
C LEU A 75 15.79 10.14 -10.40
N GLU A 76 14.48 10.19 -10.67
CA GLU A 76 13.75 9.03 -11.20
C GLU A 76 14.30 8.63 -12.57
N ALA A 77 14.67 9.61 -13.39
CA ALA A 77 15.32 9.39 -14.67
C ALA A 77 16.73 8.77 -14.57
N THR A 78 17.55 9.24 -13.63
CA THR A 78 18.99 8.91 -13.61
C THR A 78 19.32 7.72 -12.69
N PHE A 79 18.50 7.44 -11.67
CA PHE A 79 18.88 6.55 -10.57
C PHE A 79 18.34 5.13 -10.67
N THR A 80 17.03 4.92 -10.73
CA THR A 80 16.44 3.57 -10.51
C THR A 80 16.89 2.53 -11.54
N ALA A 81 16.92 2.89 -12.83
CA ALA A 81 17.31 1.96 -13.91
C ALA A 81 18.80 1.55 -13.87
N ILE A 82 19.68 2.44 -13.40
CA ILE A 82 21.14 2.22 -13.39
C ILE A 82 21.60 1.67 -12.04
N PHE A 83 21.17 2.30 -10.95
CA PHE A 83 21.74 2.05 -9.64
C PHE A 83 21.17 0.82 -8.96
N VAL A 84 19.96 0.36 -9.25
CA VAL A 84 19.49 -0.91 -8.66
C VAL A 84 20.36 -2.09 -9.14
N PRO A 85 20.65 -2.26 -10.45
CA PRO A 85 21.61 -3.27 -10.92
C PRO A 85 23.07 -2.99 -10.49
N VAL A 86 23.55 -1.75 -10.62
CA VAL A 86 24.96 -1.42 -10.34
C VAL A 86 25.28 -1.48 -8.84
N LEU A 87 24.36 -1.07 -7.96
CA LEU A 87 24.51 -1.25 -6.50
C LEU A 87 24.44 -2.72 -6.12
N ALA A 88 23.50 -3.50 -6.67
CA ALA A 88 23.40 -4.93 -6.41
C ALA A 88 24.66 -5.69 -6.86
N ARG A 89 25.35 -5.22 -7.90
CA ARG A 89 26.65 -5.75 -8.31
C ARG A 89 27.81 -5.21 -7.46
N ALA A 90 27.83 -3.93 -7.09
CA ALA A 90 28.83 -3.36 -6.17
C ALA A 90 28.79 -4.00 -4.77
N GLU A 91 27.60 -4.30 -4.21
CA GLU A 91 27.48 -5.03 -2.93
C GLU A 91 27.91 -6.51 -2.99
N ARG A 92 28.18 -7.05 -4.19
CA ARG A 92 28.69 -8.43 -4.41
C ARG A 92 30.18 -8.44 -4.77
N ASP A 93 30.58 -7.55 -5.68
CA ASP A 93 31.93 -7.46 -6.25
C ASP A 93 32.93 -6.79 -5.31
N ASP A 94 32.53 -5.69 -4.66
CA ASP A 94 33.48 -4.80 -3.97
C ASP A 94 33.78 -5.34 -2.55
N PRO A 95 35.07 -5.45 -2.14
CA PRO A 95 35.45 -6.09 -0.88
C PRO A 95 35.02 -5.35 0.41
N ASP A 96 34.46 -4.14 0.28
CA ASP A 96 33.85 -3.37 1.37
C ASP A 96 32.31 -3.51 1.43
N GLY A 97 31.72 -4.38 0.61
CA GLY A 97 30.26 -4.54 0.48
C GLY A 97 29.58 -3.34 -0.17
N GLY A 98 30.24 -2.72 -1.16
CA GLY A 98 29.77 -1.55 -1.90
C GLY A 98 29.73 -0.26 -1.08
N ALA A 99 30.40 -0.18 0.07
CA ALA A 99 30.29 0.95 0.99
C ALA A 99 30.89 2.23 0.41
N ALA A 100 32.02 2.16 -0.28
CA ALA A 100 32.63 3.28 -1.00
C ALA A 100 31.74 3.74 -2.17
N PHE A 101 31.11 2.81 -2.90
CA PHE A 101 30.16 3.13 -3.96
C PHE A 101 28.93 3.88 -3.41
N VAL A 102 28.31 3.38 -2.34
CA VAL A 102 27.18 4.05 -1.68
C VAL A 102 27.58 5.43 -1.15
N ARG A 103 28.79 5.61 -0.61
CA ARG A 103 29.28 6.92 -0.16
C ARG A 103 29.49 7.91 -1.31
N ARG A 104 30.10 7.48 -2.42
CA ARG A 104 30.25 8.30 -3.65
C ARG A 104 28.90 8.71 -4.19
N LEU A 105 27.98 7.74 -4.29
CA LEU A 105 26.59 7.94 -4.72
C LEU A 105 25.87 8.97 -3.86
N LEU A 106 25.83 8.79 -2.54
CA LEU A 106 25.16 9.72 -1.63
C LEU A 106 25.79 11.12 -1.68
N THR A 107 27.12 11.22 -1.81
CA THR A 107 27.81 12.51 -1.94
C THR A 107 27.43 13.22 -3.24
N LEU A 108 27.50 12.50 -4.38
CA LEU A 108 27.14 13.03 -5.70
C LEU A 108 25.67 13.44 -5.76
N ALA A 109 24.76 12.57 -5.31
CA ALA A 109 23.32 12.82 -5.30
C ALA A 109 22.95 14.01 -4.41
N THR A 110 23.48 14.08 -3.18
CA THR A 110 23.20 15.19 -2.27
C THR A 110 23.76 16.51 -2.81
N THR A 111 24.96 16.50 -3.42
CA THR A 111 25.55 17.70 -4.02
C THR A 111 24.77 18.18 -5.25
N LEU A 112 24.35 17.26 -6.13
CA LEU A 112 23.51 17.57 -7.28
C LEU A 112 22.14 18.10 -6.86
N LEU A 113 21.50 17.47 -5.87
CA LEU A 113 20.22 17.92 -5.33
C LEU A 113 20.33 19.28 -4.63
N LEU A 114 21.40 19.55 -3.87
CA LEU A 114 21.67 20.87 -3.29
C LEU A 114 21.82 21.94 -4.38
N ALA A 115 22.63 21.67 -5.41
CA ALA A 115 22.86 22.60 -6.52
C ALA A 115 21.57 22.87 -7.29
N VAL A 116 20.80 21.84 -7.64
CA VAL A 116 19.50 22.00 -8.31
C VAL A 116 18.51 22.72 -7.42
N THR A 117 18.39 22.37 -6.12
CA THR A 117 17.47 23.07 -5.19
C THR A 117 17.80 24.56 -5.10
N ALA A 118 19.07 24.92 -4.98
CA ALA A 118 19.50 26.32 -4.94
C ALA A 118 19.20 27.06 -6.27
N VAL A 119 19.50 26.44 -7.41
CA VAL A 119 19.17 27.00 -8.74
C VAL A 119 17.66 27.15 -8.92
N SER A 120 16.86 26.17 -8.48
CA SER A 120 15.40 26.22 -8.57
C SER A 120 14.79 27.30 -7.68
N ILE A 121 15.31 27.51 -6.46
CA ILE A 121 14.89 28.60 -5.58
C ILE A 121 15.21 29.96 -6.21
N VAL A 122 16.41 30.15 -6.78
CA VAL A 122 16.76 31.39 -7.51
C VAL A 122 15.91 31.57 -8.77
N ALA A 123 15.55 30.47 -9.44
CA ALA A 123 14.70 30.45 -10.63
C ALA A 123 13.19 30.35 -10.34
N ALA A 124 12.74 30.52 -9.08
CA ALA A 124 11.35 30.30 -8.68
C ALA A 124 10.32 31.07 -9.54
N PRO A 125 10.43 32.40 -9.78
CA PRO A 125 9.46 33.10 -10.62
C PRO A 125 9.54 32.67 -12.09
N GLN A 126 10.70 32.26 -12.61
CA GLN A 126 10.83 31.71 -13.97
C GLN A 126 10.18 30.34 -14.07
N LEU A 127 10.27 29.49 -13.04
CA LEU A 127 9.61 28.19 -12.95
C LEU A 127 8.08 28.32 -12.83
N VAL A 128 7.59 29.32 -12.07
CA VAL A 128 6.16 29.63 -11.99
C VAL A 128 5.64 30.19 -13.32
N ASN A 129 6.37 31.10 -13.97
CA ASN A 129 6.04 31.58 -15.33
C ASN A 129 6.09 30.44 -16.37
N LEU A 130 7.00 29.47 -16.20
CA LEU A 130 7.04 28.27 -17.04
C LEU A 130 5.77 27.42 -16.87
N MET A 131 5.18 27.37 -15.67
CA MET A 131 3.97 26.59 -15.39
C MET A 131 2.66 27.29 -15.72
N LEU A 132 2.54 28.57 -15.40
CA LEU A 132 1.30 29.35 -15.58
C LEU A 132 1.18 29.98 -16.97
N GLY A 133 2.31 30.31 -17.62
CA GLY A 133 2.32 31.01 -18.91
C GLY A 133 2.48 32.53 -18.77
N SER A 134 2.16 33.25 -19.84
CA SER A 134 2.31 34.72 -19.95
C SER A 134 1.17 35.50 -19.28
N ASP A 135 -0.07 35.04 -19.43
CA ASP A 135 -1.28 35.63 -18.85
C ASP A 135 -2.10 34.50 -18.20
N PRO A 136 -2.06 34.36 -16.87
CA PRO A 136 -2.86 33.40 -16.13
C PRO A 136 -3.89 34.08 -15.20
N GLU A 137 -5.10 33.53 -15.17
CA GLU A 137 -6.12 33.81 -14.14
C GLU A 137 -5.62 33.40 -12.74
N VAL A 138 -4.79 32.35 -12.68
CA VAL A 138 -4.16 31.88 -11.44
C VAL A 138 -3.14 32.88 -10.93
N ASN A 139 -3.35 33.37 -9.70
CA ASN A 139 -2.51 34.36 -9.05
C ASN A 139 -1.02 33.96 -9.01
N ARG A 140 -0.23 34.59 -9.91
CA ARG A 140 1.20 34.39 -10.08
C ARG A 140 2.02 34.79 -8.83
N PRO A 141 1.78 35.94 -8.15
CA PRO A 141 2.43 36.27 -6.89
C PRO A 141 2.29 35.17 -5.81
N LEU A 142 1.08 34.67 -5.57
CA LEU A 142 0.79 33.62 -4.58
C LEU A 142 1.44 32.28 -4.95
N THR A 143 1.34 31.89 -6.22
CA THR A 143 2.05 30.71 -6.73
C THR A 143 3.56 30.83 -6.54
N THR A 144 4.13 32.04 -6.65
CA THR A 144 5.56 32.30 -6.43
C THR A 144 5.93 32.30 -4.94
N ALA A 145 5.10 32.87 -4.07
CA ALA A 145 5.28 32.84 -2.62
C ALA A 145 5.27 31.39 -2.08
N PHE A 146 4.32 30.57 -2.51
CA PHE A 146 4.33 29.14 -2.21
C PHE A 146 5.54 28.42 -2.84
N ALA A 147 5.94 28.75 -4.07
CA ALA A 147 7.11 28.11 -4.69
C ALA A 147 8.38 28.31 -3.85
N TYR A 148 8.64 29.50 -3.28
CA TYR A 148 9.78 29.71 -2.40
C TYR A 148 9.77 28.82 -1.13
N LEU A 149 8.61 28.50 -0.57
CA LEU A 149 8.46 27.64 0.61
C LEU A 149 8.50 26.14 0.28
N LEU A 150 8.11 25.76 -0.94
CA LEU A 150 7.95 24.36 -1.37
C LEU A 150 9.15 23.85 -2.17
N LEU A 151 9.86 24.69 -2.94
CA LEU A 151 11.07 24.29 -3.68
C LEU A 151 12.20 23.68 -2.83
N PRO A 152 12.41 24.06 -1.55
CA PRO A 152 13.29 23.32 -0.64
C PRO A 152 12.98 21.82 -0.50
N GLN A 153 11.78 21.35 -0.86
CA GLN A 153 11.44 19.92 -0.84
C GLN A 153 12.21 19.09 -1.88
N ILE A 154 12.81 19.70 -2.93
CA ILE A 154 13.55 18.97 -3.98
C ILE A 154 14.62 18.05 -3.39
N ILE A 155 15.43 18.55 -2.46
CA ILE A 155 16.47 17.73 -1.80
C ILE A 155 15.86 16.59 -0.98
N PHE A 156 14.75 16.82 -0.28
CA PHE A 156 14.13 15.81 0.59
C PHE A 156 13.40 14.73 -0.21
N TYR A 157 12.72 15.07 -1.31
CA TYR A 157 12.16 14.10 -2.26
C TYR A 157 13.24 13.27 -2.93
N GLY A 158 14.26 13.92 -3.49
CA GLY A 158 15.37 13.24 -4.15
C GLY A 158 16.10 12.30 -3.19
N LEU A 159 16.50 12.80 -2.03
CA LEU A 159 17.25 12.02 -1.04
C LEU A 159 16.40 10.90 -0.43
N SER A 160 15.09 11.11 -0.21
CA SER A 160 14.15 10.03 0.16
C SER A 160 14.21 8.87 -0.83
N SER A 161 14.11 9.16 -2.13
CA SER A 161 14.08 8.13 -3.17
C SER A 161 15.42 7.38 -3.29
N VAL A 162 16.57 8.07 -3.14
CA VAL A 162 17.88 7.38 -3.04
C VAL A 162 17.94 6.46 -1.82
N PHE A 163 17.49 6.93 -0.65
CA PHE A 163 17.45 6.10 0.56
C PHE A 163 16.50 4.90 0.42
N MET A 164 15.34 5.09 -0.20
CA MET A 164 14.38 4.01 -0.50
C MET A 164 14.99 2.97 -1.44
N ALA A 165 15.72 3.39 -2.48
CA ALA A 165 16.42 2.48 -3.39
C ALA A 165 17.50 1.65 -2.67
N ILE A 166 18.30 2.27 -1.77
CA ILE A 166 19.32 1.57 -0.98
C ILE A 166 18.69 0.62 0.05
N LEU A 167 17.53 0.94 0.63
CA LEU A 167 16.83 0.02 1.53
C LEU A 167 16.13 -1.12 0.79
N ASN A 168 15.54 -0.87 -0.37
CA ASN A 168 14.87 -1.88 -1.19
C ASN A 168 15.87 -2.90 -1.76
N THR A 169 17.03 -2.45 -2.27
CA THR A 169 18.13 -3.35 -2.69
C THR A 169 18.68 -4.19 -1.54
N ARG A 170 18.58 -3.71 -0.30
CA ARG A 170 18.95 -4.45 0.93
C ARG A 170 17.79 -5.23 1.57
N ASN A 171 16.68 -5.43 0.85
CA ASN A 171 15.48 -6.17 1.30
C ASN A 171 14.79 -5.61 2.57
N VAL A 172 14.87 -4.29 2.79
CA VAL A 172 14.27 -3.55 3.93
C VAL A 172 13.09 -2.69 3.45
N PHE A 173 11.99 -3.34 3.07
CA PHE A 173 10.86 -2.70 2.39
C PHE A 173 9.90 -1.89 3.30
N GLY A 174 9.89 -2.17 4.61
CA GLY A 174 8.90 -1.59 5.54
C GLY A 174 8.96 -0.06 5.67
N PRO A 175 10.10 0.53 6.09
CA PRO A 175 10.22 1.98 6.23
C PRO A 175 10.02 2.76 4.91
N PRO A 176 10.53 2.32 3.74
CA PRO A 176 10.15 2.88 2.44
C PRO A 176 8.64 2.92 2.19
N ALA A 177 7.90 1.86 2.51
CA ALA A 177 6.46 1.80 2.28
C ALA A 177 5.64 2.68 3.24
N TRP A 178 6.11 2.88 4.48
CA TRP A 178 5.41 3.71 5.49
C TRP A 178 5.74 5.20 5.42
N ALA A 179 6.90 5.61 4.91
CA ALA A 179 7.29 7.03 4.90
C ALA A 179 6.27 7.96 4.18
N PRO A 180 5.65 7.57 3.03
CA PRO A 180 4.59 8.37 2.40
C PRO A 180 3.32 8.51 3.26
N VAL A 181 3.00 7.52 4.11
CA VAL A 181 1.88 7.62 5.08
C VAL A 181 2.18 8.74 6.08
N VAL A 182 3.41 8.77 6.62
CA VAL A 182 3.81 9.79 7.60
C VAL A 182 3.81 11.19 6.99
N ASN A 183 4.23 11.34 5.72
CA ASN A 183 4.10 12.60 4.98
C ASN A 183 2.65 13.10 4.96
N ASN A 184 1.72 12.22 4.57
CA ASN A 184 0.30 12.56 4.52
C ASN A 184 -0.30 12.84 5.91
N MET A 185 0.12 12.14 6.96
CA MET A 185 -0.29 12.44 8.34
C MET A 185 0.17 13.82 8.81
N VAL A 186 1.43 14.20 8.54
CA VAL A 186 1.94 15.55 8.88
C VAL A 186 1.23 16.63 8.06
N ALA A 187 0.89 16.35 6.80
CA ALA A 187 0.08 17.27 5.99
C ALA A 187 -1.37 17.41 6.50
N LEU A 188 -2.01 16.32 6.96
CA LEU A 188 -3.33 16.37 7.60
C LEU A 188 -3.30 17.19 8.90
N VAL A 189 -2.28 17.01 9.73
CA VAL A 189 -2.06 17.85 10.93
C VAL A 189 -1.80 19.31 10.55
N THR A 190 -1.07 19.57 9.47
CA THR A 190 -0.85 20.93 8.93
C THR A 190 -2.17 21.60 8.53
N LEU A 191 -3.10 20.87 7.91
CA LEU A 191 -4.41 21.39 7.52
C LEU A 191 -5.30 21.66 8.74
N GLY A 192 -5.27 20.80 9.76
CA GLY A 192 -5.93 21.06 11.03
C GLY A 192 -5.37 22.31 11.75
N LEU A 193 -4.05 22.50 11.75
CA LEU A 193 -3.43 23.72 12.27
C LEU A 193 -3.75 24.97 11.43
N PHE A 194 -3.85 24.84 10.11
CA PHE A 194 -4.23 25.94 9.21
C PHE A 194 -5.68 26.41 9.46
N ALA A 195 -6.60 25.49 9.78
CA ALA A 195 -7.97 25.84 10.16
C ALA A 195 -8.05 26.58 11.51
N LEU A 196 -7.16 26.26 12.45
CA LEU A 196 -7.11 26.86 13.79
C LEU A 196 -6.36 28.20 13.85
N VAL A 197 -5.72 28.64 12.77
CA VAL A 197 -4.95 29.89 12.73
C VAL A 197 -5.85 31.05 12.25
N PRO A 198 -5.96 32.16 12.98
CA PRO A 198 -6.79 33.31 12.59
C PRO A 198 -6.23 34.05 11.36
N GLY A 199 -7.09 34.82 10.70
CA GLY A 199 -6.81 35.57 9.48
C GLY A 199 -7.69 35.10 8.31
N GLU A 200 -7.84 35.95 7.29
CA GLU A 200 -8.72 35.70 6.15
C GLU A 200 -8.10 34.76 5.09
N LEU A 201 -8.95 34.20 4.23
CA LEU A 201 -8.53 33.49 3.03
C LEU A 201 -8.53 34.48 1.87
N SER A 202 -7.34 34.93 1.46
CA SER A 202 -7.17 35.85 0.34
C SER A 202 -6.26 35.27 -0.74
N VAL A 203 -6.47 35.71 -1.98
CA VAL A 203 -5.61 35.39 -3.11
C VAL A 203 -4.35 36.26 -3.13
N ASP A 204 -4.32 37.39 -2.39
CA ASP A 204 -3.12 38.19 -2.17
C ASP A 204 -2.25 37.57 -1.04
N PRO A 205 -0.97 37.25 -1.30
CA PRO A 205 -0.03 36.73 -0.28
C PRO A 205 0.15 37.61 0.96
N VAL A 206 -0.10 38.91 0.85
CA VAL A 206 -0.01 39.87 1.94
C VAL A 206 -1.29 39.83 2.78
N ALA A 207 -2.46 39.86 2.14
CA ALA A 207 -3.76 39.86 2.82
C ALA A 207 -4.17 38.50 3.40
N MET A 208 -3.68 37.37 2.83
CA MET A 208 -3.91 36.02 3.38
C MET A 208 -3.32 35.84 4.81
N GLY A 209 -2.54 36.80 5.29
CA GLY A 209 -1.85 36.75 6.56
C GLY A 209 -0.61 35.86 6.48
N THR A 210 0.54 36.42 6.86
CA THR A 210 1.82 35.71 6.81
C THR A 210 1.78 34.38 7.60
N ALA A 211 0.95 34.29 8.64
CA ALA A 211 0.74 33.07 9.41
C ALA A 211 0.14 31.92 8.58
N LYS A 212 -1.01 32.10 7.92
CA LYS A 212 -1.68 31.02 7.15
C LYS A 212 -0.81 30.54 5.99
N LEU A 213 -0.21 31.48 5.25
CA LEU A 213 0.69 31.17 4.14
C LEU A 213 1.93 30.37 4.60
N LEU A 214 2.57 30.77 5.71
CA LEU A 214 3.71 30.04 6.28
C LEU A 214 3.31 28.68 6.83
N VAL A 215 2.16 28.53 7.51
CA VAL A 215 1.70 27.24 8.05
C VAL A 215 1.53 26.22 6.93
N LEU A 216 0.87 26.59 5.83
CA LEU A 216 0.67 25.69 4.69
C LEU A 216 2.00 25.33 4.01
N GLY A 217 2.86 26.32 3.72
CA GLY A 217 4.12 26.11 3.03
C GLY A 217 5.17 25.36 3.87
N ILE A 218 5.34 25.71 5.14
CA ILE A 218 6.29 25.07 6.04
C ILE A 218 5.79 23.68 6.47
N GLY A 219 4.52 23.53 6.84
CA GLY A 219 3.99 22.25 7.34
C GLY A 219 3.95 21.16 6.27
N THR A 220 3.64 21.50 5.02
CA THR A 220 3.74 20.54 3.91
C THR A 220 5.19 20.18 3.59
N THR A 221 6.13 21.14 3.64
CA THR A 221 7.57 20.86 3.56
C THR A 221 8.07 20.00 4.73
N LEU A 222 7.56 20.21 5.95
CA LEU A 222 7.84 19.39 7.13
C LEU A 222 7.35 17.94 6.96
N GLY A 223 6.27 17.71 6.23
CA GLY A 223 5.83 16.37 5.83
C GLY A 223 6.87 15.64 4.97
N VAL A 224 7.46 16.31 3.98
CA VAL A 224 8.53 15.74 3.12
C VAL A 224 9.84 15.57 3.90
N ILE A 225 10.17 16.50 4.80
CA ILE A 225 11.33 16.35 5.72
C ILE A 225 11.13 15.12 6.63
N THR A 226 9.94 14.94 7.18
CA THR A 226 9.62 13.79 8.06
C THR A 226 9.66 12.47 7.29
N GLN A 227 9.17 12.45 6.03
CA GLN A 227 9.33 11.33 5.12
C GLN A 227 10.81 10.96 4.94
N ALA A 228 11.66 11.93 4.61
CA ALA A 228 13.09 11.72 4.46
C ALA A 228 13.74 11.22 5.77
N ALA A 229 13.33 11.76 6.92
CA ALA A 229 13.83 11.38 8.24
C ALA A 229 13.51 9.93 8.61
N VAL A 230 12.29 9.43 8.31
CA VAL A 230 11.90 8.02 8.54
C VAL A 230 12.83 7.06 7.78
N VAL A 231 13.07 7.34 6.49
CA VAL A 231 13.94 6.49 5.66
C VAL A 231 15.42 6.65 6.05
N PHE A 232 15.86 7.85 6.43
CA PHE A 232 17.21 8.13 6.95
C PHE A 232 17.52 7.39 8.25
N VAL A 233 16.58 7.37 9.21
CA VAL A 233 16.73 6.64 10.48
C VAL A 233 16.82 5.13 10.22
N ALA A 234 15.99 4.60 9.32
CA ALA A 234 16.09 3.20 8.90
C ALA A 234 17.45 2.88 8.23
N LEU A 235 17.97 3.78 7.40
CA LEU A 235 19.29 3.65 6.76
C LEU A 235 20.43 3.68 7.80
N ARG A 236 20.35 4.57 8.80
CA ARG A 236 21.31 4.66 9.91
C ARG A 236 21.29 3.39 10.78
N ALA A 237 20.10 2.85 11.07
CA ALA A 237 19.95 1.59 11.81
C ALA A 237 20.60 0.39 11.09
N ARG A 238 20.64 0.41 9.75
CA ARG A 238 21.35 -0.58 8.92
C ARG A 238 22.85 -0.29 8.74
N HIS A 239 23.42 0.57 9.59
CA HIS A 239 24.86 0.85 9.70
C HIS A 239 25.50 1.31 8.37
N VAL A 240 24.72 1.93 7.48
CA VAL A 240 25.23 2.47 6.21
C VAL A 240 26.11 3.68 6.51
N SER A 241 27.36 3.63 6.06
CA SER A 241 28.33 4.71 6.27
C SER A 241 27.95 5.94 5.43
N MET A 242 27.32 6.95 6.03
CA MET A 242 26.93 8.20 5.34
C MET A 242 28.04 9.27 5.32
N ARG A 243 29.31 8.89 5.58
CA ARG A 243 30.44 9.82 5.50
C ARG A 243 30.66 10.24 4.03
N PRO A 244 30.77 11.54 3.71
CA PRO A 244 31.07 11.98 2.35
C PRO A 244 32.30 11.29 1.76
N LEU A 245 32.29 11.08 0.45
CA LEU A 245 33.39 10.55 -0.34
C LEU A 245 33.29 11.11 -1.76
N TRP A 246 34.18 12.03 -2.09
CA TRP A 246 34.21 12.64 -3.42
C TRP A 246 34.81 11.70 -4.46
N GLY A 247 34.36 11.84 -5.71
CA GLY A 247 34.79 11.03 -6.86
C GLY A 247 33.63 10.41 -7.62
N ILE A 248 33.68 10.48 -8.95
CA ILE A 248 32.72 9.82 -9.86
C ILE A 248 33.29 8.45 -10.21
N ASP A 249 32.51 7.40 -9.95
CA ASP A 249 32.92 6.03 -10.23
C ASP A 249 32.92 5.72 -11.74
N ASP A 250 33.89 4.94 -12.23
CA ASP A 250 33.94 4.55 -13.64
C ASP A 250 32.79 3.60 -14.03
N ARG A 251 32.21 2.88 -13.07
CA ARG A 251 30.97 2.12 -13.30
C ARG A 251 29.83 3.06 -13.73
N LEU A 252 29.67 4.25 -13.13
CA LEU A 252 28.63 5.23 -13.52
C LEU A 252 28.80 5.73 -14.96
N LYS A 253 30.03 6.01 -15.38
CA LYS A 253 30.33 6.55 -16.71
C LYS A 253 29.82 5.64 -17.83
N LYS A 254 29.90 4.31 -17.66
CA LYS A 254 29.43 3.32 -18.64
C LYS A 254 27.92 3.34 -18.87
N PHE A 255 27.11 3.81 -17.91
CA PHE A 255 25.65 3.86 -18.04
C PHE A 255 25.10 5.24 -18.40
N GLY A 256 25.94 6.26 -18.58
CA GLY A 256 25.52 7.64 -18.87
C GLY A 256 24.61 7.80 -20.10
N MET A 257 24.74 6.94 -21.10
CA MET A 257 23.86 6.94 -22.28
C MET A 257 22.42 6.50 -21.95
N MET A 258 22.25 5.54 -21.03
CA MET A 258 20.92 5.11 -20.57
C MET A 258 20.29 6.17 -19.66
N ALA A 259 21.09 6.83 -18.81
CA ALA A 259 20.63 7.98 -18.02
C ALA A 259 20.09 9.08 -18.93
N LEU A 260 20.84 9.45 -19.98
CA LEU A 260 20.42 10.48 -20.93
C LEU A 260 19.12 10.12 -21.66
N ALA A 261 18.96 8.87 -22.08
CA ALA A 261 17.73 8.38 -22.72
C ALA A 261 16.51 8.43 -21.79
N MET A 262 16.69 8.11 -20.50
CA MET A 262 15.62 8.15 -19.50
C MET A 262 15.33 9.59 -19.01
N VAL A 263 16.33 10.47 -18.94
CA VAL A 263 16.15 11.92 -18.71
C VAL A 263 15.36 12.53 -19.86
N LEU A 264 15.65 12.14 -21.11
CA LEU A 264 14.87 12.55 -22.28
C LEU A 264 13.42 12.06 -22.19
N TYR A 265 13.18 10.80 -21.80
CA TYR A 265 11.83 10.26 -21.56
C TYR A 265 11.03 11.11 -20.56
N VAL A 266 11.63 11.40 -19.39
CA VAL A 266 10.97 12.22 -18.36
C VAL A 266 10.77 13.65 -18.83
N LEU A 267 11.75 14.27 -19.48
CA LEU A 267 11.65 15.64 -20.00
C LEU A 267 10.51 15.79 -21.03
N ILE A 268 10.35 14.83 -21.93
CA ILE A 268 9.24 14.79 -22.89
C ILE A 268 7.90 14.68 -22.13
N SER A 269 7.80 13.78 -21.15
CA SER A 269 6.60 13.64 -20.32
C SER A 269 6.22 14.96 -19.60
N GLN A 270 7.21 15.66 -19.03
CA GLN A 270 6.94 16.94 -18.35
C GLN A 270 6.53 18.05 -19.31
N ALA A 271 7.01 18.08 -20.56
CA ALA A 271 6.57 19.08 -21.54
C ALA A 271 5.05 19.03 -21.78
N GLY A 272 4.46 17.83 -21.81
CA GLY A 272 3.01 17.64 -21.91
C GLY A 272 2.22 18.05 -20.65
N LEU A 273 2.85 18.03 -19.47
CA LEU A 273 2.25 18.53 -18.23
C LEU A 273 2.35 20.07 -18.15
N VAL A 274 3.49 20.64 -18.56
CA VAL A 274 3.73 22.09 -18.64
C VAL A 274 2.71 22.76 -19.55
N VAL A 275 2.47 22.22 -20.76
CA VAL A 275 1.46 22.77 -21.68
C VAL A 275 0.04 22.67 -21.10
N GLY A 276 -0.30 21.54 -20.46
CA GLY A 276 -1.61 21.37 -19.82
C GLY A 276 -1.87 22.37 -18.69
N ASN A 277 -0.92 22.53 -17.77
CA ASN A 277 -1.06 23.49 -16.65
C ASN A 277 -1.16 24.95 -17.15
N ARG A 278 -0.45 25.35 -18.21
CA ARG A 278 -0.59 26.70 -18.80
C ARG A 278 -1.98 26.95 -19.35
N ILE A 279 -2.50 26.02 -20.14
CA ILE A 279 -3.80 26.18 -20.79
C ILE A 279 -4.93 26.12 -19.75
N ALA A 280 -4.75 25.35 -18.67
CA ALA A 280 -5.67 25.40 -17.54
C ALA A 280 -5.60 26.74 -16.79
N ALA A 281 -4.38 27.26 -16.54
CA ALA A 281 -4.16 28.48 -15.76
C ALA A 281 -4.57 29.78 -16.48
N GLY A 282 -4.53 29.80 -17.82
CA GLY A 282 -5.02 30.89 -18.66
C GLY A 282 -6.45 30.70 -19.16
N ALA A 283 -7.21 29.76 -18.58
CA ALA A 283 -8.63 29.55 -18.86
C ALA A 283 -9.49 29.65 -17.60
N ALA A 284 -8.99 29.23 -16.44
CA ALA A 284 -9.66 29.46 -15.17
C ALA A 284 -8.67 29.51 -13.99
N ASP A 285 -9.03 30.31 -12.98
CA ASP A 285 -8.35 30.38 -11.69
C ASP A 285 -8.42 29.05 -10.92
N SER A 286 -9.55 28.33 -10.95
CA SER A 286 -9.67 26.95 -10.45
C SER A 286 -9.14 25.88 -11.42
N GLY A 287 -8.78 26.26 -12.65
CA GLY A 287 -8.46 25.36 -13.77
C GLY A 287 -7.36 24.33 -13.48
N PRO A 288 -6.14 24.72 -13.05
CA PRO A 288 -5.07 23.76 -12.76
C PRO A 288 -5.38 22.83 -11.60
N ALA A 289 -6.10 23.28 -10.57
CA ALA A 289 -6.57 22.41 -9.50
C ALA A 289 -7.53 21.34 -10.06
N ILE A 290 -8.56 21.76 -10.79
CA ILE A 290 -9.55 20.87 -11.42
C ILE A 290 -8.85 19.83 -12.29
N TYR A 291 -8.02 20.25 -13.24
CA TYR A 291 -7.30 19.35 -14.17
C TYR A 291 -6.53 18.24 -13.43
N ASN A 292 -5.80 18.61 -12.37
CA ASN A 292 -4.97 17.68 -11.62
C ASN A 292 -5.80 16.79 -10.69
N TYR A 293 -6.82 17.33 -10.03
CA TYR A 293 -7.67 16.58 -9.09
C TYR A 293 -8.54 15.55 -9.83
N THR A 294 -9.10 15.90 -10.98
CA THR A 294 -9.74 14.96 -11.91
C THR A 294 -8.81 13.79 -12.25
N TRP A 295 -7.54 14.06 -12.60
CA TRP A 295 -6.57 13.01 -12.91
C TRP A 295 -6.24 12.11 -11.70
N LEU A 296 -6.19 12.67 -10.49
CA LEU A 296 -5.92 11.95 -9.25
C LEU A 296 -7.09 11.04 -8.83
N ILE A 297 -8.34 11.47 -9.04
CA ILE A 297 -9.55 10.65 -8.81
C ILE A 297 -9.59 9.47 -9.79
N LEU A 298 -9.26 9.70 -11.07
CA LEU A 298 -9.16 8.64 -12.09
C LEU A 298 -8.10 7.59 -11.75
N GLN A 299 -7.00 7.98 -11.10
CA GLN A 299 -5.98 7.03 -10.65
C GLN A 299 -6.44 6.06 -9.54
N LEU A 300 -7.59 6.28 -8.88
CA LEU A 300 -8.05 5.42 -7.79
C LEU A 300 -8.51 4.02 -8.28
N PRO A 301 -9.46 3.87 -9.24
CA PRO A 301 -9.77 2.58 -9.85
C PRO A 301 -8.55 1.86 -10.44
N PHE A 302 -7.69 2.60 -11.15
CA PHE A 302 -6.47 2.05 -11.72
C PHE A 302 -5.51 1.52 -10.64
N GLY A 303 -5.30 2.30 -9.57
CA GLY A 303 -4.43 1.95 -8.45
C GLY A 303 -4.81 0.68 -7.72
N ILE A 304 -6.09 0.28 -7.79
CA ILE A 304 -6.61 -0.97 -7.26
C ILE A 304 -6.54 -2.07 -8.32
N ILE A 305 -7.13 -1.87 -9.50
CA ILE A 305 -7.35 -2.93 -10.49
C ILE A 305 -6.14 -3.13 -11.41
N GLY A 306 -5.67 -2.05 -12.03
CA GLY A 306 -4.58 -2.14 -13.01
C GLY A 306 -3.26 -2.55 -12.35
N VAL A 307 -2.98 -2.05 -11.13
CA VAL A 307 -1.79 -2.44 -10.36
C VAL A 307 -1.86 -3.90 -9.91
N THR A 308 -3.01 -4.42 -9.47
CA THR A 308 -3.12 -5.83 -9.05
C THR A 308 -3.05 -6.79 -10.23
N VAL A 309 -3.76 -6.54 -11.33
CA VAL A 309 -3.64 -7.33 -12.56
C VAL A 309 -2.19 -7.33 -13.05
N LEU A 310 -1.55 -6.16 -13.11
CA LEU A 310 -0.14 -6.05 -13.49
C LEU A 310 0.79 -6.82 -12.55
N THR A 311 0.55 -6.79 -11.24
CA THR A 311 1.39 -7.52 -10.26
C THR A 311 1.28 -9.04 -10.43
N VAL A 312 0.08 -9.56 -10.73
CA VAL A 312 -0.14 -10.99 -10.99
C VAL A 312 0.42 -11.43 -12.35
N VAL A 313 0.34 -10.56 -13.36
CA VAL A 313 0.71 -10.88 -14.74
C VAL A 313 2.21 -10.66 -15.02
N MET A 314 2.86 -9.67 -14.39
CA MET A 314 4.26 -9.32 -14.66
C MET A 314 5.25 -10.49 -14.48
N PRO A 315 5.18 -11.35 -13.44
CA PRO A 315 6.09 -12.49 -13.31
C PRO A 315 5.94 -13.50 -14.46
N ARG A 316 4.71 -13.71 -14.96
CA ARG A 316 4.41 -14.60 -16.09
C ARG A 316 4.93 -14.01 -17.41
N LEU A 317 4.58 -12.75 -17.71
CA LEU A 317 5.09 -12.04 -18.88
C LEU A 317 6.62 -11.98 -18.89
N SER A 318 7.27 -11.68 -17.76
CA SER A 318 8.72 -11.60 -17.68
C SER A 318 9.40 -12.96 -17.90
N ARG A 319 8.83 -14.04 -17.36
CA ARG A 319 9.34 -15.41 -17.58
C ARG A 319 9.17 -15.84 -19.03
N ASN A 320 7.97 -15.63 -19.60
CA ASN A 320 7.65 -16.03 -20.96
C ASN A 320 8.38 -15.18 -22.02
N ALA A 321 8.65 -13.89 -21.74
CA ALA A 321 9.48 -13.05 -22.59
C ALA A 321 10.96 -13.45 -22.56
N ALA A 322 11.52 -13.75 -21.38
CA ALA A 322 12.90 -14.22 -21.22
C ALA A 322 13.14 -15.63 -21.81
N ALA A 323 12.11 -16.47 -21.87
CA ALA A 323 12.11 -17.75 -22.57
C ALA A 323 11.79 -17.63 -24.08
N GLU A 324 11.77 -16.42 -24.63
CA GLU A 324 11.39 -16.05 -26.01
C GLU A 324 10.03 -16.60 -26.51
N ASN A 325 9.17 -17.05 -25.59
CA ASN A 325 7.91 -17.73 -25.90
C ASN A 325 6.80 -16.72 -26.25
N GLY A 326 6.89 -16.16 -27.47
CA GLY A 326 5.91 -15.23 -28.05
C GLY A 326 4.45 -15.69 -27.89
N PRO A 327 4.08 -16.94 -28.21
CA PRO A 327 2.72 -17.45 -27.99
C PRO A 327 2.24 -17.38 -26.54
N ALA A 328 3.09 -17.71 -25.56
CA ALA A 328 2.74 -17.59 -24.14
C ALA A 328 2.61 -16.12 -23.69
N VAL A 329 3.49 -15.23 -24.17
CA VAL A 329 3.38 -13.78 -23.96
C VAL A 329 2.07 -13.22 -24.52
N LEU A 330 1.65 -13.66 -25.71
CA LEU A 330 0.38 -13.28 -26.34
C LEU A 330 -0.84 -13.77 -25.54
N ALA A 331 -0.78 -14.99 -24.99
CA ALA A 331 -1.83 -15.55 -24.14
C ALA A 331 -1.96 -14.80 -22.80
N ASP A 332 -0.84 -14.52 -22.13
CA ASP A 332 -0.79 -13.73 -20.90
C ASP A 332 -1.30 -12.30 -21.13
N LEU A 333 -0.86 -11.64 -22.20
CA LEU A 333 -1.31 -10.30 -22.58
C LEU A 333 -2.81 -10.27 -22.91
N SER A 334 -3.31 -11.29 -23.62
CA SER A 334 -4.73 -11.45 -23.93
C SER A 334 -5.58 -11.62 -22.66
N LEU A 335 -5.12 -12.43 -21.71
CA LEU A 335 -5.77 -12.61 -20.41
C LEU A 335 -5.76 -11.31 -19.60
N ALA A 336 -4.60 -10.66 -19.46
CA ALA A 336 -4.44 -9.41 -18.73
C ALA A 336 -5.32 -8.28 -19.29
N THR A 337 -5.36 -8.17 -20.62
CA THR A 337 -6.22 -7.20 -21.32
C THR A 337 -7.70 -7.49 -21.04
N ARG A 338 -8.14 -8.75 -21.17
CA ARG A 338 -9.55 -9.12 -20.89
C ARG A 338 -9.95 -8.82 -19.45
N LEU A 339 -9.16 -9.25 -18.46
CA LEU A 339 -9.43 -9.01 -17.04
C LEU A 339 -9.48 -7.50 -16.71
N THR A 340 -8.54 -6.72 -17.24
CA THR A 340 -8.50 -5.27 -17.03
C THR A 340 -9.74 -4.61 -17.66
N MET A 341 -10.06 -4.93 -18.91
CA MET A 341 -11.18 -4.32 -19.62
C MET A 341 -12.55 -4.68 -19.03
N VAL A 342 -12.79 -5.95 -18.70
CA VAL A 342 -14.04 -6.42 -18.06
C VAL A 342 -14.32 -5.68 -16.75
N THR A 343 -13.27 -5.36 -15.98
CA THR A 343 -13.40 -4.68 -14.68
C THR A 343 -13.43 -3.16 -14.79
N LEU A 344 -12.66 -2.58 -15.72
CA LEU A 344 -12.45 -1.13 -15.80
C LEU A 344 -13.50 -0.40 -16.65
N ILE A 345 -14.02 -1.03 -17.71
CA ILE A 345 -15.02 -0.40 -18.61
C ILE A 345 -16.34 -0.07 -17.87
N PRO A 346 -16.88 -0.93 -16.99
CA PRO A 346 -18.04 -0.58 -16.15
C PRO A 346 -17.79 0.62 -15.25
N ILE A 347 -16.58 0.73 -14.68
CA ILE A 347 -16.20 1.85 -13.81
C ILE A 347 -16.05 3.14 -14.62
N VAL A 348 -15.46 3.07 -15.82
CA VAL A 348 -15.40 4.19 -16.75
C VAL A 348 -16.81 4.70 -17.08
N ALA A 349 -17.76 3.82 -17.41
CA ALA A 349 -19.13 4.24 -17.69
C ALA A 349 -19.81 4.87 -16.46
N MET A 350 -19.58 4.32 -15.26
CA MET A 350 -20.07 4.90 -14.01
C MET A 350 -19.47 6.29 -13.74
N MET A 351 -18.17 6.50 -14.03
CA MET A 351 -17.53 7.82 -13.91
C MET A 351 -17.95 8.80 -15.02
N THR A 352 -18.30 8.31 -16.21
CA THR A 352 -18.87 9.14 -17.29
C THR A 352 -20.27 9.64 -16.96
N VAL A 353 -21.13 8.80 -16.38
CA VAL A 353 -22.52 9.20 -16.02
C VAL A 353 -22.58 9.92 -14.67
N GLY A 354 -21.87 9.41 -13.66
CA GLY A 354 -21.89 9.95 -12.30
C GLY A 354 -20.91 11.10 -12.05
N GLY A 355 -20.12 11.54 -13.04
CA GLY A 355 -19.05 12.53 -12.86
C GLY A 355 -19.47 13.78 -12.06
N PRO A 356 -20.53 14.51 -12.44
CA PRO A 356 -21.07 15.65 -11.67
C PRO A 356 -21.32 15.31 -10.19
N ALA A 357 -21.99 14.19 -9.93
CA ALA A 357 -22.28 13.74 -8.57
C ALA A 357 -21.03 13.23 -7.81
N ILE A 358 -19.99 12.74 -8.50
CA ILE A 358 -18.67 12.46 -7.90
C ILE A 358 -17.98 13.76 -7.50
N GLY A 359 -18.09 14.80 -8.34
CA GLY A 359 -17.60 16.15 -8.04
C GLY A 359 -18.24 16.69 -6.77
N SER A 360 -19.57 16.85 -6.76
CA SER A 360 -20.29 17.36 -5.60
C SER A 360 -20.13 16.50 -4.34
N ALA A 361 -20.31 15.18 -4.41
CA ALA A 361 -20.21 14.28 -3.24
C ALA A 361 -18.86 14.31 -2.50
N LEU A 362 -17.80 14.75 -3.18
CA LEU A 362 -16.44 14.78 -2.64
C LEU A 362 -15.88 16.20 -2.42
N PHE A 363 -16.41 17.22 -3.12
CA PHE A 363 -15.80 18.55 -3.17
C PHE A 363 -16.75 19.72 -2.95
N SER A 364 -18.09 19.58 -2.96
CA SER A 364 -19.00 20.71 -2.70
C SER A 364 -19.17 21.00 -1.20
N TYR A 365 -18.06 21.20 -0.48
CA TYR A 365 -18.04 21.50 0.95
C TYR A 365 -17.05 22.62 1.26
N GLY A 366 -17.38 23.48 2.22
CA GLY A 366 -16.54 24.62 2.60
C GLY A 366 -16.27 25.56 1.41
N ASN A 367 -15.02 25.99 1.27
CA ASN A 367 -14.62 27.05 0.34
C ASN A 367 -14.52 26.57 -1.12
N PHE A 368 -14.67 25.27 -1.40
CA PHE A 368 -14.70 24.73 -2.75
C PHE A 368 -16.16 24.69 -3.25
N GLY A 369 -16.63 25.85 -3.72
CA GLY A 369 -18.04 26.08 -4.03
C GLY A 369 -18.64 25.09 -5.04
N ALA A 370 -19.96 24.92 -4.98
CA ALA A 370 -20.70 23.93 -5.77
C ALA A 370 -20.44 24.04 -7.29
N ALA A 371 -20.18 25.24 -7.82
CA ALA A 371 -19.79 25.45 -9.21
C ALA A 371 -18.47 24.75 -9.57
N ASP A 372 -17.37 24.99 -8.84
CA ASP A 372 -16.08 24.34 -9.08
C ASP A 372 -16.16 22.82 -8.87
N ALA A 373 -16.95 22.35 -7.89
CA ALA A 373 -17.22 20.93 -7.69
C ALA A 373 -17.97 20.32 -8.90
N GLY A 374 -18.94 21.04 -9.46
CA GLY A 374 -19.64 20.67 -10.70
C GLY A 374 -18.72 20.61 -11.92
N TYR A 375 -17.88 21.64 -12.13
CA TYR A 375 -16.88 21.68 -13.20
C TYR A 375 -15.86 20.54 -13.09
N LEU A 376 -15.39 20.23 -11.87
CA LEU A 376 -14.54 19.07 -11.58
C LEU A 376 -15.27 17.75 -11.88
N GLY A 377 -16.56 17.67 -11.60
CA GLY A 377 -17.39 16.52 -11.95
C GLY A 377 -17.59 16.32 -13.46
N VAL A 378 -17.82 17.39 -14.22
CA VAL A 378 -17.86 17.35 -15.70
C VAL A 378 -16.48 16.98 -16.27
N ALA A 379 -15.40 17.49 -15.69
CA ALA A 379 -14.05 17.10 -16.06
C ALA A 379 -13.79 15.60 -15.83
N ILE A 380 -14.32 15.01 -14.74
CA ILE A 380 -14.31 13.54 -14.52
C ILE A 380 -15.08 12.83 -15.64
N SER A 381 -16.29 13.28 -15.99
CA SER A 381 -17.10 12.67 -17.04
C SER A 381 -16.40 12.63 -18.40
N LEU A 382 -15.82 13.75 -18.83
CA LEU A 382 -15.08 13.90 -20.09
C LEU A 382 -13.78 13.07 -20.10
N SER A 383 -13.14 12.94 -18.94
CA SER A 383 -11.82 12.31 -18.82
C SER A 383 -11.86 10.81 -18.53
N ALA A 384 -13.00 10.27 -18.05
CA ALA A 384 -13.15 8.90 -17.56
C ALA A 384 -12.60 7.82 -18.52
N PHE A 385 -12.87 7.96 -19.82
CA PHE A 385 -12.43 6.99 -20.83
C PHE A 385 -10.90 6.80 -20.88
N THR A 386 -10.11 7.79 -20.45
CA THR A 386 -8.63 7.77 -20.42
C THR A 386 -8.06 6.52 -19.76
N LEU A 387 -8.76 5.97 -18.77
CA LEU A 387 -8.33 4.78 -18.04
C LEU A 387 -8.18 3.54 -18.93
N ILE A 388 -8.97 3.42 -20.00
CA ILE A 388 -8.90 2.31 -20.96
C ILE A 388 -7.56 2.30 -21.73
N PRO A 389 -7.19 3.34 -22.52
CA PRO A 389 -5.92 3.36 -23.21
C PRO A 389 -4.72 3.51 -22.27
N TYR A 390 -4.86 4.22 -21.13
CA TYR A 390 -3.78 4.34 -20.15
C TYR A 390 -3.37 2.97 -19.57
N THR A 391 -4.33 2.14 -19.17
CA THR A 391 -4.02 0.78 -18.67
C THR A 391 -3.51 -0.14 -19.75
N LEU A 392 -4.05 -0.06 -20.98
CA LEU A 392 -3.55 -0.83 -22.11
C LEU A 392 -2.10 -0.46 -22.46
N LEU A 393 -1.74 0.84 -22.45
CA LEU A 393 -0.36 1.29 -22.64
C LEU A 393 0.57 0.77 -21.54
N LEU A 394 0.16 0.82 -20.28
CA LEU A 394 0.98 0.30 -19.17
C LEU A 394 1.22 -1.21 -19.27
N LEU A 395 0.26 -1.98 -19.76
CA LEU A 395 0.45 -3.41 -20.06
C LEU A 395 1.43 -3.60 -21.24
N GLN A 396 1.29 -2.83 -22.32
CA GLN A 396 2.20 -2.88 -23.48
C GLN A 396 3.65 -2.53 -23.10
N LEU A 397 3.86 -1.43 -22.37
CA LEU A 397 5.17 -0.98 -21.89
C LEU A 397 5.90 -2.06 -21.09
N ARG A 398 5.16 -2.86 -20.31
CA ARG A 398 5.74 -3.95 -19.50
C ARG A 398 6.25 -5.11 -20.34
N VAL A 399 5.67 -5.36 -21.52
CA VAL A 399 6.23 -6.32 -22.49
C VAL A 399 7.51 -5.77 -23.13
N PHE A 400 7.56 -4.48 -23.49
CA PHE A 400 8.79 -3.86 -24.03
C PHE A 400 9.93 -3.81 -22.99
N TYR A 401 9.63 -3.51 -21.73
CA TYR A 401 10.63 -3.60 -20.64
C TYR A 401 11.08 -5.05 -20.38
N ALA A 402 10.19 -6.03 -20.43
CA ALA A 402 10.52 -7.45 -20.28
C ALA A 402 11.31 -8.03 -21.47
N ARG A 403 11.46 -7.28 -22.57
CA ARG A 403 12.29 -7.60 -23.74
C ARG A 403 13.52 -6.70 -23.89
N GLU A 404 13.85 -5.93 -22.85
CA GLU A 404 15.00 -5.01 -22.81
C GLU A 404 15.05 -4.02 -23.99
N GLU A 405 13.90 -3.49 -24.42
CA GLU A 405 13.79 -2.50 -25.51
C GLU A 405 13.60 -1.05 -24.98
N PRO A 406 14.63 -0.35 -24.45
CA PRO A 406 14.46 0.95 -23.79
C PRO A 406 14.06 2.10 -24.73
N TRP A 407 14.34 2.00 -26.03
CA TRP A 407 14.00 3.03 -27.01
C TRP A 407 12.52 3.00 -27.44
N THR A 408 11.86 1.85 -27.36
CA THR A 408 10.45 1.70 -27.76
C THR A 408 9.50 2.55 -26.88
N PRO A 409 9.64 2.57 -25.53
CA PRO A 409 8.96 3.52 -24.65
C PRO A 409 9.18 5.01 -25.00
N ILE A 410 10.34 5.39 -25.53
CA ILE A 410 10.64 6.79 -25.90
C ILE A 410 9.81 7.20 -27.13
N VAL A 411 9.70 6.33 -28.13
CA VAL A 411 8.80 6.57 -29.28
C VAL A 411 7.34 6.72 -28.82
N LEU A 412 6.91 5.90 -27.85
CA LEU A 412 5.55 5.97 -27.31
C LEU A 412 5.29 7.28 -26.55
N ILE A 413 6.20 7.75 -25.66
CA ILE A 413 5.98 9.01 -24.94
C ILE A 413 6.03 10.24 -25.86
N VAL A 414 6.82 10.20 -26.95
CA VAL A 414 6.78 11.24 -28.00
C VAL A 414 5.40 11.31 -28.66
N VAL A 415 4.83 10.17 -29.08
CA VAL A 415 3.49 10.13 -29.69
C VAL A 415 2.41 10.61 -28.72
N ILE A 416 2.42 10.09 -27.48
CA ILE A 416 1.47 10.49 -26.43
C ILE A 416 1.53 12.00 -26.20
N THR A 417 2.74 12.54 -26.04
CA THR A 417 2.97 13.96 -25.73
C THR A 417 2.60 14.86 -26.90
N ALA A 418 2.95 14.49 -28.14
CA ALA A 418 2.60 15.26 -29.32
C ALA A 418 1.08 15.34 -29.53
N VAL A 419 0.37 14.22 -29.42
CA VAL A 419 -1.10 14.18 -29.54
C VAL A 419 -1.77 14.88 -28.36
N LYS A 420 -1.27 14.69 -27.13
CA LYS A 420 -1.74 15.43 -25.94
C LYS A 420 -1.60 16.94 -26.14
N ILE A 421 -0.44 17.43 -26.56
CA ILE A 421 -0.19 18.87 -26.78
C ILE A 421 -1.11 19.41 -27.87
N ALA A 422 -1.22 18.73 -29.02
CA ALA A 422 -2.10 19.17 -30.10
C ALA A 422 -3.58 19.24 -29.67
N ALA A 423 -4.08 18.22 -28.97
CA ALA A 423 -5.44 18.22 -28.43
C ALA A 423 -5.64 19.23 -27.27
N SER A 424 -4.59 19.50 -26.48
CA SER A 424 -4.65 20.50 -25.40
C SER A 424 -4.72 21.92 -25.96
N VAL A 425 -3.94 22.23 -27.00
CA VAL A 425 -3.98 23.53 -27.72
C VAL A 425 -5.31 23.72 -28.46
N ALA A 426 -6.00 22.64 -28.84
CA ALA A 426 -7.35 22.72 -29.39
C ALA A 426 -8.45 22.94 -28.32
N ALA A 427 -8.20 22.60 -27.05
CA ALA A 427 -9.24 22.61 -26.00
C ALA A 427 -9.93 23.98 -25.80
N PRO A 428 -9.22 25.12 -25.76
CA PRO A 428 -9.86 26.45 -25.66
C PRO A 428 -10.65 26.88 -26.91
N HIS A 429 -10.57 26.13 -28.02
CA HIS A 429 -11.32 26.40 -29.25
C HIS A 429 -12.47 25.40 -29.47
N LEU A 430 -12.77 24.55 -28.47
CA LEU A 430 -13.81 23.51 -28.52
C LEU A 430 -14.99 23.79 -27.57
N THR A 431 -14.93 24.86 -26.78
CA THR A 431 -15.98 25.30 -25.86
C THR A 431 -15.87 26.80 -25.61
N ASP A 432 -17.02 27.45 -25.46
CA ASP A 432 -17.12 28.88 -25.14
C ASP A 432 -17.10 29.16 -23.62
N ASP A 433 -17.11 28.10 -22.77
CA ASP A 433 -16.96 28.18 -21.31
C ASP A 433 -15.49 27.92 -20.92
N PRO A 434 -14.75 28.93 -20.41
CA PRO A 434 -13.35 28.77 -20.02
C PRO A 434 -13.11 27.75 -18.89
N LYS A 435 -14.06 27.56 -17.98
CA LYS A 435 -13.95 26.60 -16.86
C LYS A 435 -14.08 25.15 -17.34
N LEU A 436 -14.83 24.90 -18.43
CA LEU A 436 -14.87 23.57 -19.05
C LEU A 436 -13.54 23.14 -19.70
N VAL A 437 -12.65 24.08 -20.06
CA VAL A 437 -11.35 23.77 -20.70
C VAL A 437 -10.52 22.77 -19.87
N ALA A 438 -10.59 22.84 -18.54
CA ALA A 438 -9.91 21.87 -17.66
C ALA A 438 -10.39 20.41 -17.89
N GLY A 439 -11.66 20.21 -18.22
CA GLY A 439 -12.22 18.91 -18.62
C GLY A 439 -11.78 18.47 -20.02
N TYR A 440 -11.75 19.40 -20.99
CA TYR A 440 -11.23 19.13 -22.33
C TYR A 440 -9.72 18.82 -22.33
N LEU A 441 -8.94 19.38 -21.41
CA LEU A 441 -7.52 19.00 -21.20
C LEU A 441 -7.35 17.57 -20.67
N GLY A 442 -8.30 17.08 -19.86
CA GLY A 442 -8.35 15.69 -19.43
C GLY A 442 -8.73 14.73 -20.56
N LEU A 443 -9.67 15.13 -21.43
CA LEU A 443 -9.98 14.47 -22.70
C LEU A 443 -8.75 14.43 -23.63
N ALA A 444 -8.00 15.53 -23.78
CA ALA A 444 -6.77 15.60 -24.56
C ALA A 444 -5.67 14.66 -24.03
N ASN A 445 -5.56 14.51 -22.70
CA ASN A 445 -4.69 13.53 -22.06
C ASN A 445 -5.09 12.09 -22.42
N GLY A 446 -6.39 11.79 -22.46
CA GLY A 446 -6.93 10.51 -22.92
C GLY A 446 -6.68 10.21 -24.40
N LEU A 447 -6.80 11.20 -25.28
CA LEU A 447 -6.47 11.08 -26.71
C LEU A 447 -4.97 10.81 -26.92
N GLY A 448 -4.10 11.47 -26.13
CA GLY A 448 -2.67 11.17 -26.10
C GLY A 448 -2.38 9.71 -25.75
N PHE A 449 -2.97 9.21 -24.66
CA PHE A 449 -2.81 7.80 -24.30
C PHE A 449 -3.42 6.84 -25.33
N LEU A 450 -4.54 7.19 -25.98
CA LEU A 450 -5.15 6.38 -27.03
C LEU A 450 -4.24 6.23 -28.26
N ALA A 451 -3.62 7.33 -28.71
CA ALA A 451 -2.62 7.30 -29.78
C ALA A 451 -1.40 6.45 -29.38
N GLY A 452 -0.91 6.61 -28.14
CA GLY A 452 0.16 5.77 -27.59
C GLY A 452 -0.20 4.28 -27.57
N ALA A 453 -1.40 3.91 -27.11
CA ALA A 453 -1.85 2.52 -27.05
C ALA A 453 -2.09 1.90 -28.44
N ALA A 454 -2.49 2.70 -29.43
CA ALA A 454 -2.64 2.27 -30.82
C ALA A 454 -1.27 2.04 -31.50
N VAL A 455 -0.31 2.97 -31.34
CA VAL A 455 1.06 2.81 -31.84
C VAL A 455 1.78 1.66 -31.11
N GLY A 456 1.59 1.54 -29.79
CA GLY A 456 2.10 0.42 -29.01
C GLY A 456 1.52 -0.93 -29.43
N HIS A 457 0.23 -1.00 -29.78
CA HIS A 457 -0.38 -2.19 -30.38
C HIS A 457 0.26 -2.52 -31.74
N PHE A 458 0.46 -1.53 -32.61
CA PHE A 458 1.10 -1.76 -33.91
C PHE A 458 2.55 -2.26 -33.76
N LEU A 459 3.37 -1.57 -32.96
CA LEU A 459 4.76 -1.95 -32.68
C LEU A 459 4.84 -3.35 -32.06
N LEU A 460 3.97 -3.66 -31.10
CA LEU A 460 3.95 -4.96 -30.45
C LEU A 460 3.50 -6.08 -31.41
N ARG A 461 2.59 -5.79 -32.35
CA ARG A 461 2.19 -6.71 -33.43
C ARG A 461 3.37 -7.03 -34.34
N SER A 462 4.14 -6.02 -34.74
CA SER A 462 5.36 -6.18 -35.55
C SER A 462 6.49 -6.91 -34.80
N ARG A 463 6.56 -6.78 -33.47
CA ARG A 463 7.61 -7.40 -32.63
C ARG A 463 7.30 -8.84 -32.19
N LEU A 464 6.04 -9.15 -31.88
CA LEU A 464 5.61 -10.50 -31.46
C LEU A 464 5.20 -11.40 -32.63
N ASN A 465 4.95 -10.82 -33.82
CA ASN A 465 4.56 -11.50 -35.05
C ASN A 465 3.54 -12.66 -34.84
N PRO A 466 2.35 -12.36 -34.30
CA PRO A 466 1.39 -13.36 -33.83
C PRO A 466 0.94 -14.32 -34.98
N PRO A 467 0.76 -15.63 -34.73
CA PRO A 467 0.49 -16.62 -35.78
C PRO A 467 -0.75 -16.31 -36.64
N ASP A 468 -1.86 -15.94 -36.00
CA ASP A 468 -3.11 -15.55 -36.68
C ASP A 468 -3.10 -14.08 -37.16
N GLY A 469 -1.97 -13.39 -37.05
CA GLY A 469 -1.83 -11.97 -37.35
C GLY A 469 -2.52 -11.02 -36.34
N HIS A 470 -3.17 -11.53 -35.29
CA HIS A 470 -3.89 -10.74 -34.27
C HIS A 470 -3.23 -10.83 -32.88
N LEU A 471 -3.10 -9.71 -32.16
CA LEU A 471 -2.54 -9.67 -30.80
C LEU A 471 -3.50 -10.13 -29.69
N LEU A 472 -4.81 -10.14 -29.96
CA LEU A 472 -5.87 -10.53 -29.05
C LEU A 472 -6.76 -11.55 -29.76
N SER A 473 -7.21 -12.60 -29.06
CA SER A 473 -8.14 -13.56 -29.64
C SER A 473 -9.52 -12.94 -29.87
N LEU A 474 -10.28 -13.51 -30.82
CA LEU A 474 -11.64 -13.05 -31.14
C LEU A 474 -12.57 -13.07 -29.92
N ASP A 475 -12.40 -14.03 -29.00
CA ASP A 475 -13.16 -14.07 -27.75
C ASP A 475 -12.83 -12.90 -26.82
N VAL A 476 -11.56 -12.48 -26.72
CA VAL A 476 -11.19 -11.29 -25.95
C VAL A 476 -11.81 -10.04 -26.56
N VAL A 477 -11.72 -9.88 -27.90
CA VAL A 477 -12.34 -8.76 -28.60
C VAL A 477 -13.86 -8.76 -28.42
N ARG A 478 -14.52 -9.92 -28.53
CA ARG A 478 -15.96 -10.09 -28.26
C ARG A 478 -16.30 -9.72 -26.82
N THR A 479 -15.55 -10.19 -25.83
CA THR A 479 -15.78 -9.86 -24.41
C THR A 479 -15.63 -8.36 -24.16
N ILE A 480 -14.63 -7.70 -24.77
CA ILE A 480 -14.45 -6.25 -24.66
C ILE A 480 -15.64 -5.52 -25.29
N LEU A 481 -16.04 -5.86 -26.52
CA LEU A 481 -17.19 -5.24 -27.20
C LEU A 481 -18.50 -5.44 -26.44
N VAL A 482 -18.76 -6.63 -25.89
CA VAL A 482 -19.90 -6.92 -25.02
C VAL A 482 -19.84 -6.10 -23.73
N THR A 483 -18.66 -5.93 -23.13
CA THR A 483 -18.51 -5.10 -21.93
C THR A 483 -18.78 -3.62 -22.24
N ILE A 484 -18.33 -3.13 -23.40
CA ILE A 484 -18.62 -1.76 -23.88
C ILE A 484 -20.12 -1.58 -24.08
N THR A 485 -20.81 -2.46 -24.82
CA THR A 485 -22.25 -2.31 -25.06
C THR A 485 -23.08 -2.50 -23.80
N ALA A 486 -22.69 -3.41 -22.89
CA ALA A 486 -23.30 -3.54 -21.57
C ALA A 486 -23.15 -2.25 -20.74
N SER A 487 -21.95 -1.66 -20.71
CA SER A 487 -21.64 -0.50 -19.88
C SER A 487 -22.24 0.79 -20.44
N LEU A 488 -22.25 0.96 -21.78
CA LEU A 488 -22.97 2.05 -22.45
C LEU A 488 -24.49 1.90 -22.28
N GLY A 489 -25.04 0.69 -22.38
CA GLY A 489 -26.48 0.44 -22.17
C GLY A 489 -26.91 0.69 -20.72
N GLY A 490 -26.15 0.20 -19.75
CA GLY A 490 -26.37 0.47 -18.33
C GLY A 490 -26.22 1.95 -17.99
N GLY A 491 -25.18 2.61 -18.53
CA GLY A 491 -24.95 4.05 -18.33
C GLY A 491 -26.05 4.90 -18.95
N LEU A 492 -26.51 4.58 -20.16
CA LEU A 492 -27.62 5.28 -20.82
C LEU A 492 -28.93 5.12 -20.03
N LEU A 493 -29.24 3.90 -19.55
CA LEU A 493 -30.43 3.69 -18.71
C LEU A 493 -30.34 4.42 -17.37
N ALA A 494 -29.16 4.47 -16.76
CA ALA A 494 -28.95 5.22 -15.53
C ALA A 494 -29.05 6.75 -15.75
N HIS A 495 -28.50 7.28 -16.85
CA HIS A 495 -28.63 8.70 -17.21
C HIS A 495 -30.07 9.10 -17.56
N ILE A 496 -30.82 8.22 -18.24
CA ILE A 496 -32.25 8.42 -18.47
C ILE A 496 -33.00 8.42 -17.13
N ALA A 497 -32.70 7.49 -16.23
CA ALA A 497 -33.32 7.47 -14.89
C ALA A 497 -32.96 8.70 -14.06
N ASP A 498 -31.71 9.17 -14.11
CA ASP A 498 -31.23 10.39 -13.44
C ASP A 498 -32.08 11.62 -13.81
N ARG A 499 -32.31 11.81 -15.11
CA ARG A 499 -33.07 12.94 -15.67
C ARG A 499 -34.59 12.77 -15.56
N VAL A 500 -35.11 11.54 -15.59
CA VAL A 500 -36.57 11.27 -15.47
C VAL A 500 -37.05 11.26 -14.02
N LEU A 501 -36.23 10.80 -13.08
CA LEU A 501 -36.54 10.82 -11.64
C LEU A 501 -36.15 12.15 -10.98
N GLY A 502 -35.46 13.04 -11.68
CA GLY A 502 -35.00 14.32 -11.14
C GLY A 502 -33.97 14.15 -10.01
N LEU A 503 -33.07 13.16 -10.10
CA LEU A 503 -32.10 12.87 -9.04
C LEU A 503 -31.11 14.04 -8.82
N GLU A 504 -31.02 14.96 -9.79
CA GLU A 504 -30.42 16.29 -9.66
C GLU A 504 -30.87 16.99 -8.37
N VAL A 505 -32.16 16.99 -8.07
CA VAL A 505 -32.76 17.65 -6.90
C VAL A 505 -32.22 17.11 -5.56
N LEU A 506 -31.73 15.87 -5.51
CA LEU A 506 -31.03 15.35 -4.33
C LEU A 506 -29.69 16.06 -4.11
N THR A 507 -28.98 16.35 -5.20
CA THR A 507 -27.71 17.13 -5.21
C THR A 507 -27.99 18.55 -4.75
N ASP A 508 -29.08 19.15 -5.22
CA ASP A 508 -29.42 20.55 -4.98
C ASP A 508 -29.95 20.78 -3.54
N GLN A 509 -30.76 19.85 -3.01
CA GLN A 509 -31.39 19.97 -1.67
C GLN A 509 -30.56 19.38 -0.52
N TRP A 510 -29.69 18.39 -0.77
CA TRP A 510 -28.91 17.69 0.28
C TRP A 510 -27.40 17.71 -0.02
N GLY A 511 -26.95 18.61 -0.90
CA GLY A 511 -25.55 18.85 -1.23
C GLY A 511 -24.75 17.59 -1.57
N GLY A 512 -23.57 17.47 -0.95
CA GLY A 512 -22.70 16.31 -1.13
C GLY A 512 -23.29 14.99 -0.59
N GLY A 513 -24.16 15.05 0.43
CA GLY A 513 -24.86 13.87 0.97
C GLY A 513 -25.87 13.29 -0.02
N GLY A 514 -26.71 14.16 -0.61
CA GLY A 514 -27.64 13.77 -1.66
C GLY A 514 -26.95 13.39 -2.97
N SER A 515 -25.80 13.99 -3.27
CA SER A 515 -24.92 13.55 -4.36
C SER A 515 -24.45 12.10 -4.18
N LEU A 516 -24.10 11.71 -2.95
CA LEU A 516 -23.71 10.34 -2.61
C LEU A 516 -24.89 9.36 -2.67
N LEU A 517 -26.11 9.82 -2.35
CA LEU A 517 -27.35 9.07 -2.57
C LEU A 517 -27.65 8.89 -4.08
N ARG A 518 -27.52 9.94 -4.89
CA ARG A 518 -27.64 9.93 -6.36
C ARG A 518 -26.67 8.91 -6.96
N LEU A 519 -25.40 8.92 -6.58
CA LEU A 519 -24.41 7.91 -6.99
C LEU A 519 -24.80 6.48 -6.59
N THR A 520 -25.38 6.30 -5.40
CA THR A 520 -25.85 4.99 -4.93
C THR A 520 -27.02 4.48 -5.78
N VAL A 521 -27.97 5.35 -6.12
CA VAL A 521 -29.09 5.01 -7.03
C VAL A 521 -28.59 4.68 -8.44
N LEU A 522 -27.69 5.48 -9.01
CA LEU A 522 -27.09 5.21 -10.32
C LEU A 522 -26.34 3.87 -10.33
N GLY A 523 -25.55 3.58 -9.29
CA GLY A 523 -24.85 2.30 -9.14
C GLY A 523 -25.81 1.10 -9.03
N LEU A 524 -26.92 1.25 -8.29
CA LEU A 524 -27.98 0.25 -8.17
C LEU A 524 -28.74 0.01 -9.49
N ILE A 525 -28.72 0.95 -10.43
CA ILE A 525 -29.27 0.77 -11.79
C ILE A 525 -28.22 0.16 -12.73
N MET A 526 -27.01 0.74 -12.77
CA MET A 526 -25.95 0.32 -13.69
C MET A 526 -25.46 -1.11 -13.43
N VAL A 527 -25.16 -1.46 -12.17
CA VAL A 527 -24.51 -2.74 -11.87
C VAL A 527 -25.39 -3.94 -12.24
N PRO A 528 -26.69 -4.01 -11.89
CA PRO A 528 -27.55 -5.12 -12.30
C PRO A 528 -27.75 -5.23 -13.82
N VAL A 529 -27.83 -4.10 -14.54
CA VAL A 529 -27.93 -4.11 -16.01
C VAL A 529 -26.64 -4.65 -16.63
N ILE A 530 -25.48 -4.14 -16.22
CA ILE A 530 -24.17 -4.56 -16.75
C ILE A 530 -23.93 -6.04 -16.46
N VAL A 531 -24.14 -6.48 -15.21
CA VAL A 531 -24.01 -7.90 -14.82
C VAL A 531 -25.02 -8.77 -15.57
N GLY A 532 -26.26 -8.32 -15.74
CA GLY A 532 -27.28 -9.02 -16.51
C GLY A 532 -26.89 -9.26 -17.97
N VAL A 533 -26.36 -8.25 -18.66
CA VAL A 533 -25.89 -8.36 -20.05
C VAL A 533 -24.63 -9.24 -20.15
N LEU A 534 -23.66 -9.09 -19.25
CA LEU A 534 -22.45 -9.93 -19.22
C LEU A 534 -22.78 -11.41 -19.01
N LEU A 535 -23.74 -11.72 -18.14
CA LEU A 535 -24.25 -13.09 -17.92
C LEU A 535 -25.05 -13.61 -19.13
N ALA A 536 -25.92 -12.79 -19.73
CA ALA A 536 -26.67 -13.17 -20.92
C ALA A 536 -25.75 -13.48 -22.12
N ALA A 537 -24.64 -12.75 -22.23
CA ALA A 537 -23.60 -12.97 -23.25
C ALA A 537 -22.63 -14.12 -22.92
N ARG A 538 -22.74 -14.73 -21.73
CA ARG A 538 -21.88 -15.79 -21.18
C ARG A 538 -20.40 -15.41 -21.08
N VAL A 539 -20.12 -14.25 -20.48
CA VAL A 539 -18.76 -13.83 -20.15
C VAL A 539 -18.24 -14.67 -18.97
N PRO A 540 -17.16 -15.46 -19.11
CA PRO A 540 -16.73 -16.43 -18.08
C PRO A 540 -16.45 -15.79 -16.72
N GLU A 541 -15.87 -14.59 -16.71
CA GLU A 541 -15.58 -13.82 -15.50
C GLU A 541 -16.85 -13.47 -14.71
N ALA A 542 -17.96 -13.18 -15.40
CA ALA A 542 -19.24 -12.84 -14.77
C ALA A 542 -19.94 -14.09 -14.20
N GLU A 543 -19.88 -15.22 -14.91
CA GLU A 543 -20.42 -16.50 -14.43
C GLU A 543 -19.66 -16.99 -13.17
N ALA A 544 -18.33 -16.86 -13.17
CA ALA A 544 -17.49 -17.18 -12.00
C ALA A 544 -17.79 -16.29 -10.79
N ALA A 545 -17.96 -14.98 -10.99
CA ALA A 545 -18.35 -14.05 -9.94
C ALA A 545 -19.74 -14.39 -9.35
N LEU A 546 -20.72 -14.70 -10.21
CA LEU A 546 -22.06 -15.10 -9.78
C LEU A 546 -22.07 -16.40 -8.97
N ALA A 547 -21.25 -17.39 -9.35
CA ALA A 547 -21.10 -18.64 -8.62
C ALA A 547 -20.56 -18.40 -7.19
N LEU A 548 -19.55 -17.53 -7.05
CA LEU A 548 -18.99 -17.15 -5.75
C LEU A 548 -20.02 -16.43 -4.85
N VAL A 549 -20.80 -15.51 -5.42
CA VAL A 549 -21.85 -14.76 -4.71
C VAL A 549 -22.98 -15.69 -4.26
N ARG A 550 -23.47 -16.58 -5.14
CA ARG A 550 -24.49 -17.59 -4.80
C ARG A 550 -24.03 -18.52 -3.69
N ARG A 551 -22.76 -18.96 -3.71
CA ARG A 551 -22.17 -19.81 -2.66
C ARG A 551 -22.14 -19.13 -1.28
N ARG A 552 -21.95 -17.81 -1.22
CA ARG A 552 -22.00 -17.05 0.05
C ARG A 552 -23.41 -16.79 0.56
N LEU A 553 -24.36 -16.48 -0.34
CA LEU A 553 -25.75 -16.16 0.05
C LEU A 553 -26.61 -17.38 0.38
N GLY A 554 -26.30 -18.56 -0.18
CA GLY A 554 -27.10 -19.78 0.04
C GLY A 554 -27.05 -20.37 1.46
N SER A 555 -26.10 -19.96 2.30
CA SER A 555 -25.78 -20.62 3.58
C SER A 555 -26.64 -20.16 4.78
N ARG A 556 -27.94 -19.85 4.54
CA ARG A 556 -28.90 -19.41 5.58
C ARG A 556 -30.31 -20.02 5.41
N ARG A 557 -30.39 -21.35 5.29
CA ARG A 557 -31.61 -22.09 5.65
C ARG A 557 -31.31 -22.99 6.84
N ALA A 558 -32.02 -22.79 7.94
CA ALA A 558 -31.83 -23.57 9.16
C ALA A 558 -32.40 -24.99 8.98
N THR A 559 -31.57 -26.00 9.24
CA THR A 559 -32.01 -27.40 9.31
C THR A 559 -32.89 -27.57 10.55
N PRO A 560 -34.11 -28.15 10.44
CA PRO A 560 -34.93 -28.43 11.62
C PRO A 560 -34.24 -29.48 12.52
N PRO A 561 -34.41 -29.41 13.86
CA PRO A 561 -33.73 -30.31 14.78
C PRO A 561 -34.15 -31.77 14.53
N ALA A 562 -33.16 -32.64 14.30
CA ALA A 562 -33.40 -34.05 14.03
C ALA A 562 -33.99 -34.76 15.26
N ARG A 563 -35.08 -35.51 15.04
CA ARG A 563 -35.79 -36.24 16.10
C ARG A 563 -34.99 -37.50 16.45
N ALA A 564 -34.45 -37.55 17.67
CA ALA A 564 -33.65 -38.69 18.13
C ALA A 564 -34.41 -40.02 18.03
N LEU A 565 -33.76 -41.03 17.45
CA LEU A 565 -34.22 -42.43 17.42
C LEU A 565 -33.34 -43.28 18.35
N PRO A 566 -33.87 -44.39 18.91
CA PRO A 566 -33.15 -45.15 19.94
C PRO A 566 -31.93 -45.90 19.40
N SER A 567 -30.86 -45.95 20.18
CA SER A 567 -29.63 -46.69 19.89
C SER A 567 -29.87 -48.21 19.89
N VAL A 568 -29.44 -48.90 18.83
CA VAL A 568 -29.40 -50.36 18.74
C VAL A 568 -27.97 -50.85 19.05
N PRO A 569 -27.76 -51.87 19.91
CA PRO A 569 -26.43 -52.33 20.27
C PRO A 569 -25.73 -53.09 19.12
N PRO A 570 -24.38 -53.08 19.06
CA PRO A 570 -23.63 -53.73 17.99
C PRO A 570 -23.72 -55.26 18.05
N ARG A 571 -23.61 -55.91 16.88
CA ARG A 571 -23.48 -57.38 16.77
C ARG A 571 -22.19 -57.77 16.05
N SER A 572 -21.62 -58.87 16.51
CA SER A 572 -20.37 -59.47 16.04
C SER A 572 -20.36 -59.76 14.54
N GLY A 573 -19.25 -59.44 13.87
CA GLY A 573 -19.09 -59.62 12.44
C GLY A 573 -18.95 -61.08 11.98
N ARG A 574 -19.02 -61.28 10.67
CA ARG A 574 -18.68 -62.53 9.97
C ARG A 574 -18.13 -62.20 8.58
N SER A 575 -17.07 -62.90 8.18
CA SER A 575 -16.36 -62.67 6.91
C SER A 575 -17.22 -62.94 5.67
N LEU A 576 -17.14 -62.05 4.68
CA LEU A 576 -17.66 -62.28 3.32
C LEU A 576 -16.52 -62.61 2.37
N THR A 577 -16.51 -63.83 1.83
CA THR A 577 -15.58 -64.31 0.81
C THR A 577 -16.05 -63.92 -0.59
N TYR A 578 -15.19 -63.28 -1.38
CA TYR A 578 -15.41 -63.09 -2.82
C TYR A 578 -15.11 -64.39 -3.59
N PRO A 579 -16.03 -64.87 -4.45
CA PRO A 579 -15.74 -65.92 -5.42
C PRO A 579 -15.31 -65.33 -6.78
N ASP A 580 -14.39 -66.00 -7.47
CA ASP A 580 -14.04 -65.73 -8.87
C ASP A 580 -15.22 -65.84 -9.83
N ARG A 581 -15.21 -65.03 -10.91
CA ARG A 581 -15.87 -65.42 -12.16
C ARG A 581 -15.33 -64.73 -13.41
N LYS A 582 -14.92 -65.54 -14.40
CA LYS A 582 -14.77 -65.11 -15.79
C LYS A 582 -16.06 -65.36 -16.59
N SER A 583 -16.31 -64.49 -17.56
CA SER A 583 -17.06 -64.72 -18.82
C SER A 583 -18.49 -65.31 -18.82
N SER A 584 -19.43 -64.44 -19.20
CA SER A 584 -20.41 -64.62 -20.31
C SER A 584 -21.78 -65.31 -20.14
N SER A 585 -22.70 -64.86 -21.00
CA SER A 585 -24.03 -65.39 -21.37
C SER A 585 -25.23 -65.14 -20.45
N SER A 586 -26.42 -65.25 -21.05
CA SER A 586 -27.71 -64.63 -20.65
C SER A 586 -28.78 -65.70 -20.29
N PRO A 587 -30.03 -65.36 -19.89
CA PRO A 587 -30.71 -66.06 -18.78
C PRO A 587 -31.78 -67.09 -19.17
N HIS A 588 -32.18 -67.97 -18.24
CA HIS A 588 -33.59 -68.35 -17.96
C HIS A 588 -33.83 -69.18 -16.66
N ARG A 589 -34.75 -68.70 -15.80
CA ARG A 589 -35.89 -69.37 -15.09
C ARG A 589 -35.80 -70.72 -14.30
N HIS A 590 -36.39 -70.68 -13.08
CA HIS A 590 -37.11 -71.74 -12.29
C HIS A 590 -36.32 -72.94 -11.63
N GLN A 591 -36.74 -73.61 -10.53
CA GLN A 591 -37.63 -73.32 -9.36
C GLN A 591 -37.68 -74.49 -8.30
N GLN A 592 -37.52 -74.21 -6.98
CA GLN A 592 -37.99 -74.99 -5.77
C GLN A 592 -37.39 -76.42 -5.46
N PRO A 593 -37.72 -77.12 -4.31
CA PRO A 593 -38.08 -76.68 -2.92
C PRO A 593 -37.57 -77.54 -1.70
N ASP A 594 -37.67 -77.01 -0.45
CA ASP A 594 -38.17 -77.62 0.83
C ASP A 594 -37.58 -78.92 1.51
N PRO A 595 -37.98 -79.38 2.74
CA PRO A 595 -38.55 -78.74 3.98
C PRO A 595 -38.05 -79.31 5.39
N VAL A 596 -38.74 -78.92 6.51
CA VAL A 596 -38.93 -79.54 7.88
C VAL A 596 -37.75 -79.53 8.95
N GLN A 597 -37.89 -79.54 10.31
CA GLN A 597 -39.00 -79.79 11.30
C GLN A 597 -38.76 -79.32 12.80
N ARG A 598 -39.82 -78.82 13.51
CA ARG A 598 -40.19 -78.80 14.99
C ARG A 598 -39.29 -78.28 16.17
N GLY A 599 -39.96 -77.85 17.27
CA GLY A 599 -39.45 -77.50 18.65
C GLY A 599 -39.89 -78.53 19.74
N PRO A 600 -40.28 -78.21 21.03
CA PRO A 600 -40.60 -76.91 21.72
C PRO A 600 -40.27 -76.80 23.26
N SER A 601 -40.92 -75.86 24.02
CA SER A 601 -41.20 -75.78 25.52
C SER A 601 -40.08 -75.51 26.57
N ALA A 602 -40.28 -74.97 27.81
CA ALA A 602 -41.32 -74.09 28.46
C ALA A 602 -40.92 -73.63 29.92
N ASP A 603 -41.69 -72.70 30.54
CA ASP A 603 -41.93 -72.40 32.00
C ASP A 603 -40.82 -71.80 32.95
N VAL A 604 -41.04 -71.06 34.10
CA VAL A 604 -42.14 -70.26 34.76
C VAL A 604 -41.61 -69.41 35.98
N ALA A 605 -42.27 -68.27 36.36
CA ALA A 605 -42.26 -67.49 37.66
C ALA A 605 -40.96 -66.73 38.15
N ASP A 606 -40.91 -65.73 39.07
CA ASP A 606 -41.76 -64.62 39.66
C ASP A 606 -40.89 -63.86 40.75
N ASP A 607 -41.16 -62.72 41.43
CA ASP A 607 -41.89 -61.41 41.27
C ASP A 607 -41.46 -60.42 42.42
N TRP A 608 -41.77 -59.10 42.35
CA TRP A 608 -41.56 -57.98 43.33
C TRP A 608 -40.11 -57.47 43.60
N ARG A 609 -39.84 -56.21 44.04
CA ARG A 609 -40.65 -55.08 44.59
C ARG A 609 -40.07 -53.67 44.26
N ARG A 610 -40.82 -52.59 44.56
CA ARG A 610 -40.52 -51.14 44.32
C ARG A 610 -39.76 -50.50 45.52
N GLY A 611 -39.18 -49.28 45.52
CA GLY A 611 -38.96 -48.23 44.51
C GLY A 611 -39.08 -46.78 45.06
N ARG A 612 -38.29 -45.81 44.54
CA ARG A 612 -38.32 -44.31 44.65
C ARG A 612 -38.51 -43.61 46.04
N GLY A 613 -37.75 -42.52 46.28
CA GLY A 613 -38.16 -41.43 47.21
C GLY A 613 -37.01 -40.56 47.76
N SER A 614 -37.23 -39.26 47.98
CA SER A 614 -36.23 -38.29 48.47
C SER A 614 -36.87 -37.12 49.24
N ALA A 615 -36.35 -36.74 50.43
CA ALA A 615 -36.28 -35.36 50.93
C ALA A 615 -35.65 -35.21 52.35
N VAL A 616 -34.77 -34.22 52.45
CA VAL A 616 -34.11 -33.52 53.58
C VAL A 616 -34.86 -33.40 54.94
N SER A 617 -34.15 -33.62 56.08
CA SER A 617 -34.07 -32.66 57.23
C SER A 617 -33.12 -33.08 58.39
N ASP A 618 -32.25 -32.14 58.77
CA ASP A 618 -31.71 -31.73 60.09
C ASP A 618 -30.98 -32.64 61.13
N ARG A 619 -30.10 -31.96 61.90
CA ARG A 619 -29.32 -32.42 63.08
C ARG A 619 -30.00 -31.93 64.40
N PRO A 620 -29.62 -32.41 65.60
CA PRO A 620 -28.41 -31.94 66.34
C PRO A 620 -27.67 -33.14 67.00
N ALA A 621 -26.67 -33.05 67.89
CA ALA A 621 -26.03 -32.01 68.73
C ALA A 621 -24.56 -32.47 69.04
N ASN A 622 -23.62 -31.84 69.76
CA ASN A 622 -23.33 -30.49 70.33
C ASN A 622 -21.80 -30.52 70.65
N GLY A 623 -21.06 -29.41 70.84
CA GLY A 623 -21.39 -27.99 70.83
C GLY A 623 -20.13 -27.11 71.01
N SER A 624 -20.35 -25.79 70.98
CA SER A 624 -19.42 -24.64 71.07
C SER A 624 -18.58 -24.57 72.40
N PRO A 625 -17.60 -23.64 72.60
CA PRO A 625 -17.44 -22.36 71.87
C PRO A 625 -16.03 -21.79 71.59
N ALA A 626 -16.05 -20.67 70.87
CA ALA A 626 -15.14 -19.51 70.91
C ALA A 626 -13.71 -19.63 70.32
N ASP A 627 -13.18 -18.59 69.65
CA ASP A 627 -13.86 -17.46 69.01
C ASP A 627 -13.00 -16.78 67.91
N HIS A 628 -13.70 -16.10 67.01
CA HIS A 628 -13.37 -14.91 66.21
C HIS A 628 -11.93 -14.49 65.80
N ASP A 629 -11.92 -13.94 64.57
CA ASP A 629 -11.08 -12.85 64.03
C ASP A 629 -9.64 -13.11 63.52
N SER A 630 -9.48 -12.72 62.24
CA SER A 630 -8.32 -12.02 61.64
C SER A 630 -6.92 -12.64 61.61
N ALA A 631 -6.53 -13.05 60.39
CA ALA A 631 -5.16 -13.05 59.83
C ALA A 631 -4.07 -13.90 60.53
N ASP A 632 -3.69 -15.00 59.88
CA ASP A 632 -2.64 -15.95 60.27
C ASP A 632 -1.76 -16.26 59.02
N SER A 633 -0.43 -16.44 59.07
CA SER A 633 0.54 -16.31 60.20
C SER A 633 1.90 -15.79 59.70
N PRO A 634 2.59 -14.91 60.45
CA PRO A 634 4.01 -14.60 60.23
C PRO A 634 4.91 -14.85 61.47
N GLU A 635 6.18 -15.21 61.25
CA GLU A 635 7.27 -15.10 62.24
C GLU A 635 8.37 -14.18 61.63
N THR A 636 8.72 -12.99 62.13
CA THR A 636 9.26 -12.56 63.45
C THR A 636 10.64 -13.17 63.76
N THR A 637 11.67 -12.50 64.28
CA THR A 637 11.85 -11.18 64.96
C THR A 637 13.13 -10.48 64.42
N ARG A 638 13.66 -9.31 64.86
CA ARG A 638 13.55 -8.49 66.09
C ARG A 638 14.06 -7.04 65.82
N LEU A 639 13.71 -6.05 66.66
CA LEU A 639 14.13 -4.64 66.50
C LEU A 639 15.57 -4.34 66.98
N SER A 640 16.21 -3.28 66.46
CA SER A 640 16.97 -2.28 67.24
C SER A 640 17.36 -1.00 66.47
N ARG A 641 17.53 0.10 67.21
CA ARG A 641 18.07 1.44 66.88
C ARG A 641 18.77 1.94 68.19
N PRO A 642 19.55 3.04 68.23
CA PRO A 642 20.17 3.84 67.15
C PRO A 642 21.67 4.18 67.40
N THR A 643 22.39 4.65 66.36
CA THR A 643 23.50 5.64 66.47
C THR A 643 23.67 6.37 65.13
N GLY A 644 24.00 7.66 65.16
CA GLY A 644 24.43 8.46 63.99
C GLY A 644 25.96 8.74 64.03
N PRO A 645 26.48 9.80 63.36
CA PRO A 645 25.79 10.92 62.72
C PRO A 645 26.19 11.12 61.22
N ALA A 646 26.09 12.36 60.74
CA ALA A 646 25.97 12.76 59.33
C ALA A 646 27.26 13.28 58.65
N ALA A 647 27.15 13.42 57.32
CA ALA A 647 27.66 14.52 56.48
C ALA A 647 29.17 14.59 56.08
N ASP A 648 29.37 15.50 55.10
CA ASP A 648 30.58 16.15 54.59
C ASP A 648 31.66 15.34 53.84
N ASP A 649 31.56 15.41 52.50
CA ASP A 649 32.45 16.16 51.57
C ASP A 649 34.00 15.93 51.53
N PHE A 650 34.61 16.40 50.44
CA PHE A 650 36.04 16.50 50.10
C PHE A 650 36.84 15.26 49.64
N GLN A 651 37.60 15.47 48.56
CA GLN A 651 38.77 14.72 48.09
C GLN A 651 39.98 15.05 49.00
N PRO A 652 41.04 14.21 49.12
CA PRO A 652 42.18 14.35 48.18
C PRO A 652 43.11 13.13 47.95
N ASP A 653 43.93 13.23 46.88
CA ASP A 653 45.36 12.87 46.70
C ASP A 653 46.03 11.54 47.16
N VAL A 654 47.25 11.33 46.61
CA VAL A 654 48.05 10.09 46.56
C VAL A 654 49.38 10.22 47.34
N PRO A 655 49.89 9.13 47.93
CA PRO A 655 51.35 8.84 47.96
C PRO A 655 51.67 7.41 47.47
N ALA A 656 52.64 7.14 46.56
CA ALA A 656 54.12 7.34 46.60
C ALA A 656 54.87 6.21 47.37
N ALA A 657 56.04 5.67 46.97
CA ALA A 657 56.88 5.70 45.74
C ALA A 657 57.84 4.46 45.78
N ALA A 658 59.07 4.29 45.21
CA ALA A 658 60.02 5.12 44.44
C ALA A 658 61.20 4.29 43.84
N LYS A 659 61.89 4.83 42.80
CA LYS A 659 63.35 4.69 42.46
C LYS A 659 63.95 3.35 41.92
N PRO A 660 65.08 3.39 41.14
CA PRO A 660 65.56 4.43 40.19
C PRO A 660 66.20 3.92 38.85
N ASP A 661 66.57 4.89 38.00
CA ASP A 661 67.21 4.92 36.65
C ASP A 661 68.60 4.20 36.46
N PRO A 662 69.23 4.09 35.24
CA PRO A 662 69.03 4.80 33.93
C PRO A 662 68.87 3.86 32.68
N VAL A 663 68.80 4.28 31.39
CA VAL A 663 69.42 5.39 30.61
C VAL A 663 68.63 5.77 29.32
N SER A 664 68.66 7.08 28.93
CA SER A 664 68.60 7.69 27.56
C SER A 664 67.60 7.22 26.47
N ALA A 665 66.95 8.07 25.65
CA ALA A 665 66.83 9.54 25.58
C ALA A 665 65.69 10.00 24.62
N SER A 666 65.26 11.28 24.72
CA SER A 666 64.49 12.12 23.75
C SER A 666 63.33 11.49 22.95
N GLU A 667 62.06 11.82 23.20
CA GLU A 667 61.35 13.07 22.79
C GLU A 667 61.34 13.37 21.27
N GLY A 668 60.15 13.53 20.69
CA GLY A 668 59.94 13.89 19.28
C GLY A 668 58.47 14.18 18.94
N ARG A 669 58.09 15.46 18.91
CA ARG A 669 56.72 15.95 18.59
C ARG A 669 56.50 15.95 17.07
N ARG A 670 55.25 15.91 16.60
CA ARG A 670 54.91 16.24 15.19
C ARG A 670 55.25 17.71 14.87
N PRO A 671 55.75 17.99 13.67
CA PRO A 671 55.43 19.22 12.95
C PRO A 671 54.87 18.93 11.53
N ALA A 672 54.66 19.98 10.74
CA ALA A 672 54.15 19.93 9.36
C ALA A 672 55.24 20.28 8.32
N ASN A 673 54.83 20.39 7.05
CA ASN A 673 55.66 20.72 5.88
C ASN A 673 56.58 21.93 6.08
N ASP A 674 57.74 21.94 5.40
CA ASP A 674 58.11 23.08 4.56
C ASP A 674 59.11 22.72 3.42
N TYR A 675 59.52 23.71 2.62
CA TYR A 675 60.12 23.59 1.27
C TYR A 675 61.65 23.36 1.14
N ALA A 676 62.02 22.94 -0.10
CA ALA A 676 63.25 23.25 -0.86
C ALA A 676 64.62 22.59 -0.54
N GLY A 677 65.06 21.72 -1.46
CA GLY A 677 66.20 22.00 -2.37
C GLY A 677 67.64 21.67 -1.97
N ASP A 678 68.18 20.56 -2.51
CA ASP A 678 69.62 20.35 -2.76
C ASP A 678 69.81 19.45 -4.02
N PRO A 679 70.69 19.75 -5.01
CA PRO A 679 70.57 19.18 -6.36
C PRO A 679 71.70 18.20 -6.77
N THR A 680 71.93 17.11 -6.01
CA THR A 680 73.13 16.24 -6.19
C THR A 680 72.87 14.72 -6.36
N ARG A 681 71.69 14.29 -6.86
CA ARG A 681 71.49 12.89 -7.33
C ARG A 681 70.74 12.81 -8.66
N GLU A 682 71.23 11.91 -9.52
CA GLU A 682 70.68 11.60 -10.84
C GLU A 682 69.34 10.83 -10.77
N PRO A 683 68.49 10.92 -11.81
CA PRO A 683 67.16 10.31 -11.80
C PRO A 683 67.20 8.80 -12.04
N VAL A 684 66.45 8.06 -11.22
CA VAL A 684 66.10 6.65 -11.47
C VAL A 684 64.62 6.58 -11.83
N ALA A 685 64.29 5.75 -12.83
CA ALA A 685 62.98 5.74 -13.47
C ALA A 685 61.86 5.18 -12.58
N PHE A 686 60.62 5.54 -12.93
CA PHE A 686 59.40 4.90 -12.44
C PHE A 686 59.43 3.40 -12.78
N GLU A 687 59.32 2.54 -11.77
CA GLU A 687 58.85 1.16 -11.95
C GLU A 687 57.60 0.97 -11.08
N SER A 688 56.53 0.44 -11.67
CA SER A 688 55.25 0.25 -10.97
C SER A 688 55.43 -0.69 -9.77
N PRO A 689 54.72 -0.48 -8.65
CA PRO A 689 54.63 -1.48 -7.59
C PRO A 689 54.08 -2.78 -8.18
N ARG A 690 54.95 -3.79 -8.33
CA ARG A 690 54.55 -5.15 -8.72
C ARG A 690 53.58 -5.69 -7.67
N GLU A 691 52.71 -6.60 -8.10
CA GLU A 691 51.82 -7.33 -7.20
C GLU A 691 52.62 -7.91 -6.03
N GLN A 692 52.14 -7.71 -4.81
CA GLN A 692 52.64 -8.49 -3.68
C GLN A 692 52.24 -9.93 -3.93
N THR A 693 53.23 -10.77 -4.25
CA THR A 693 53.07 -12.20 -4.44
C THR A 693 52.36 -12.78 -3.23
N VAL A 694 51.21 -13.41 -3.48
CA VAL A 694 50.48 -14.19 -2.49
C VAL A 694 51.44 -15.18 -1.83
N GLU A 695 51.53 -15.15 -0.51
CA GLU A 695 52.32 -16.12 0.26
C GLU A 695 51.83 -17.52 -0.10
N THR A 696 52.72 -18.36 -0.62
CA THR A 696 52.38 -19.69 -1.11
C THR A 696 51.86 -20.56 0.04
N PRO A 697 50.59 -21.02 0.01
CA PRO A 697 50.15 -22.06 0.91
C PRO A 697 50.97 -23.32 0.63
N LEU A 698 51.44 -23.95 1.71
CA LEU A 698 52.28 -25.14 1.69
C LEU A 698 51.67 -26.25 0.81
N SER A 699 52.52 -27.07 0.19
CA SER A 699 52.09 -28.26 -0.54
C SER A 699 51.49 -29.29 0.43
N GLY A 700 50.15 -29.28 0.56
CA GLY A 700 49.35 -30.18 1.37
C GLY A 700 47.87 -29.84 1.17
N ASP A 701 47.07 -30.80 0.70
CA ASP A 701 45.81 -30.54 -0.01
C ASP A 701 44.56 -30.44 0.92
N ASP A 702 44.71 -29.79 2.08
CA ASP A 702 43.64 -29.58 3.07
C ASP A 702 42.73 -28.38 2.68
N VAL A 703 41.89 -28.55 1.65
CA VAL A 703 40.93 -27.53 1.22
C VAL A 703 39.72 -27.50 2.15
N HIS A 704 39.81 -26.77 3.27
CA HIS A 704 38.68 -26.59 4.20
C HIS A 704 37.44 -25.97 3.51
N LEU A 705 36.43 -26.80 3.28
CA LEU A 705 35.16 -26.43 2.65
C LEU A 705 34.30 -25.64 3.64
N ILE A 706 34.33 -24.30 3.53
CA ILE A 706 33.58 -23.38 4.39
C ILE A 706 32.78 -22.34 3.56
N PRO A 707 31.65 -21.83 4.05
CA PRO A 707 30.87 -20.80 3.35
C PRO A 707 31.73 -19.56 3.05
N GLY A 708 31.66 -19.09 1.80
CA GLY A 708 32.42 -17.96 1.28
C GLY A 708 33.79 -18.31 0.68
N ALA A 709 34.32 -19.53 0.89
CA ALA A 709 35.58 -19.99 0.33
C ALA A 709 35.52 -20.13 -1.20
N THR A 710 36.66 -20.01 -1.87
CA THR A 710 36.79 -20.11 -3.33
C THR A 710 37.63 -21.32 -3.73
N ILE A 711 37.04 -22.23 -4.51
CA ILE A 711 37.67 -23.45 -5.00
C ILE A 711 38.01 -23.33 -6.50
N ALA A 712 38.64 -24.36 -7.07
CA ALA A 712 38.90 -24.49 -8.52
C ALA A 712 39.54 -23.22 -9.13
N ALA A 713 40.68 -22.79 -8.56
CA ALA A 713 41.41 -21.57 -8.92
C ALA A 713 40.56 -20.27 -8.93
N GLY A 714 39.51 -20.20 -8.09
CA GLY A 714 38.64 -19.04 -7.95
C GLY A 714 37.33 -19.09 -8.76
N ARG A 715 37.13 -20.12 -9.59
CA ARG A 715 35.95 -20.27 -10.47
C ARG A 715 34.63 -20.45 -9.72
N TYR A 716 34.65 -21.08 -8.54
CA TYR A 716 33.46 -21.29 -7.73
C TYR A 716 33.64 -20.76 -6.32
N ARG A 717 32.65 -20.02 -5.83
CA ARG A 717 32.58 -19.53 -4.45
C ARG A 717 31.45 -20.24 -3.71
N LEU A 718 31.78 -20.96 -2.63
CA LEU A 718 30.80 -21.65 -1.79
C LEU A 718 29.88 -20.64 -1.11
N LEU A 719 28.58 -20.91 -1.07
CA LEU A 719 27.56 -20.03 -0.47
C LEU A 719 26.89 -20.69 0.73
N VAL A 720 26.31 -21.87 0.55
CA VAL A 720 25.51 -22.60 1.55
C VAL A 720 25.84 -24.08 1.47
N PHE A 721 26.00 -24.71 2.63
CA PHE A 721 26.17 -26.16 2.76
C PHE A 721 24.81 -26.83 2.99
N HIS A 722 24.60 -27.99 2.37
CA HIS A 722 23.34 -28.75 2.43
C HIS A 722 23.55 -30.18 3.00
N GLY A 723 24.67 -30.43 3.67
CA GLY A 723 25.03 -31.75 4.20
C GLY A 723 25.36 -32.76 3.10
N GLY A 724 25.21 -34.05 3.41
CA GLY A 724 25.35 -35.14 2.45
C GLY A 724 25.63 -36.50 3.11
N PRO A 725 25.55 -37.60 2.33
CA PRO A 725 25.99 -38.91 2.79
C PRO A 725 27.51 -38.92 3.01
N ALA A 726 28.00 -39.86 3.83
CA ALA A 726 29.36 -39.80 4.43
C ALA A 726 30.53 -39.50 3.46
N ASN A 727 30.41 -39.84 2.18
CA ASN A 727 31.47 -39.68 1.18
C ASN A 727 31.16 -38.58 0.15
N LEU A 728 30.09 -37.78 0.32
CA LEU A 728 29.69 -36.69 -0.58
C LEU A 728 29.28 -35.44 0.20
N GLN A 729 29.69 -34.26 -0.26
CA GLN A 729 29.23 -32.98 0.32
C GLN A 729 28.50 -32.12 -0.71
N PHE A 730 27.32 -31.64 -0.35
CA PHE A 730 26.43 -30.87 -1.21
C PHE A 730 26.49 -29.37 -0.89
N TRP A 731 26.84 -28.55 -1.88
CA TRP A 731 27.04 -27.12 -1.70
C TRP A 731 26.32 -26.30 -2.78
N GLN A 732 25.60 -25.26 -2.36
CA GLN A 732 25.22 -24.16 -3.25
C GLN A 732 26.45 -23.26 -3.44
N ALA A 733 26.77 -22.90 -4.67
CA ALA A 733 27.90 -22.03 -4.99
C ALA A 733 27.55 -21.00 -6.08
N LEU A 734 28.40 -19.98 -6.22
CA LEU A 734 28.40 -19.02 -7.33
C LEU A 734 29.53 -19.37 -8.30
N ASP A 735 29.19 -19.59 -9.57
CA ASP A 735 30.12 -19.63 -10.71
C ASP A 735 30.55 -18.18 -11.01
N THR A 736 31.75 -17.81 -10.58
CA THR A 736 32.26 -16.43 -10.60
C THR A 736 32.58 -15.95 -12.02
N ALA A 737 32.81 -16.87 -12.95
CA ALA A 737 33.06 -16.58 -14.36
C ALA A 737 31.76 -16.35 -15.16
N LEU A 738 30.63 -16.89 -14.69
CA LEU A 738 29.34 -16.85 -15.39
C LEU A 738 28.20 -16.14 -14.61
N ASP A 739 28.49 -15.56 -13.44
CA ASP A 739 27.55 -14.85 -12.53
C ASP A 739 26.23 -15.60 -12.31
N ARG A 740 26.32 -16.91 -12.04
CA ARG A 740 25.18 -17.81 -11.85
C ARG A 740 25.36 -18.73 -10.64
N GLN A 741 24.26 -19.05 -9.96
CA GLN A 741 24.25 -20.08 -8.92
C GLN A 741 24.35 -21.47 -9.56
N VAL A 742 25.14 -22.34 -8.95
CA VAL A 742 25.33 -23.75 -9.31
C VAL A 742 25.20 -24.62 -8.07
N ALA A 743 24.82 -25.88 -8.24
CA ALA A 743 25.01 -26.92 -7.24
C ALA A 743 26.38 -27.57 -7.47
N LEU A 744 27.07 -27.87 -6.37
CA LEU A 744 28.32 -28.63 -6.36
C LEU A 744 28.12 -29.89 -5.52
N THR A 745 28.58 -31.02 -6.05
CA THR A 745 28.77 -32.25 -5.28
C THR A 745 30.27 -32.54 -5.22
N PHE A 746 30.86 -32.44 -4.03
CA PHE A 746 32.20 -33.02 -3.80
C PHE A 746 32.06 -34.53 -3.62
N VAL A 747 33.01 -35.28 -4.17
CA VAL A 747 33.10 -36.74 -4.08
C VAL A 747 34.38 -37.08 -3.34
N ASP A 748 34.24 -37.74 -2.19
CA ASP A 748 35.32 -38.08 -1.26
C ASP A 748 36.24 -36.89 -0.89
N PRO A 749 35.69 -35.79 -0.32
CA PRO A 749 36.48 -34.61 0.05
C PRO A 749 37.49 -34.85 1.18
N ASP A 750 37.37 -35.97 1.90
CA ASP A 750 38.23 -36.36 3.02
C ASP A 750 39.29 -37.43 2.62
N GLY A 751 39.37 -37.82 1.33
CA GLY A 751 40.38 -38.75 0.81
C GLY A 751 40.30 -40.17 1.37
N THR A 752 39.09 -40.66 1.65
CA THR A 752 38.81 -41.95 2.31
C THR A 752 38.52 -43.11 1.36
N MET A 753 38.18 -42.82 0.10
CA MET A 753 37.81 -43.80 -0.93
C MET A 753 39.01 -44.16 -1.82
N PRO A 754 39.07 -45.39 -2.35
CA PRO A 754 40.03 -45.72 -3.40
C PRO A 754 39.79 -44.91 -4.68
N ASP A 755 40.86 -44.43 -5.34
CA ASP A 755 40.81 -43.67 -6.60
C ASP A 755 39.84 -44.27 -7.64
N HIS A 756 39.81 -45.60 -7.75
CA HIS A 756 39.00 -46.29 -8.74
C HIS A 756 37.48 -46.19 -8.45
N GLU A 757 37.07 -46.08 -7.18
CA GLU A 757 35.67 -45.83 -6.82
C GLU A 757 35.28 -44.38 -7.11
N VAL A 758 36.18 -43.42 -6.82
CA VAL A 758 35.97 -42.00 -7.17
C VAL A 758 35.84 -41.82 -8.69
N GLN A 759 36.72 -42.45 -9.48
CA GLN A 759 36.60 -42.46 -10.95
C GLN A 759 35.35 -43.19 -11.44
N GLU A 760 34.90 -44.26 -10.77
CA GLU A 760 33.62 -44.89 -11.10
C GLU A 760 32.45 -43.92 -10.87
N ILE A 761 32.37 -43.24 -9.72
CA ILE A 761 31.33 -42.26 -9.40
C ILE A 761 31.32 -41.13 -10.44
N LEU A 762 32.47 -40.54 -10.75
CA LEU A 762 32.58 -39.47 -11.75
C LEU A 762 32.15 -39.96 -13.14
N SER A 763 32.58 -41.15 -13.56
CA SER A 763 32.24 -41.72 -14.88
C SER A 763 30.76 -42.12 -15.00
N ARG A 764 30.13 -42.62 -13.94
CA ARG A 764 28.69 -42.89 -13.87
C ARG A 764 27.90 -41.57 -13.93
N THR A 765 28.32 -40.57 -13.17
CA THR A 765 27.67 -39.25 -13.13
C THR A 765 27.80 -38.50 -14.47
N GLN A 766 28.91 -38.66 -15.19
CA GLN A 766 29.06 -38.13 -16.55
C GLN A 766 28.17 -38.84 -17.59
N ARG A 767 27.72 -40.08 -17.34
CA ARG A 767 26.65 -40.73 -18.14
C ARG A 767 25.28 -40.17 -17.77
N LEU A 768 24.99 -40.00 -16.48
CA LEU A 768 23.76 -39.37 -16.00
C LEU A 768 23.58 -37.95 -16.58
N GLY A 769 24.66 -37.17 -16.66
CA GLY A 769 24.71 -35.83 -17.27
C GLY A 769 24.36 -35.74 -18.76
N ARG A 770 24.08 -36.86 -19.44
CA ARG A 770 23.55 -36.91 -20.82
C ARG A 770 22.02 -36.88 -20.87
N ILE A 771 21.35 -36.88 -19.71
CA ILE A 771 19.90 -36.89 -19.57
C ILE A 771 19.45 -35.48 -19.20
N ASP A 772 18.65 -34.86 -20.07
CA ASP A 772 18.08 -33.51 -19.90
C ASP A 772 16.59 -33.67 -19.58
N MET A 773 16.25 -33.70 -18.28
CA MET A 773 14.92 -34.03 -17.75
C MET A 773 14.65 -33.24 -16.45
N PRO A 774 13.47 -32.63 -16.23
CA PRO A 774 13.19 -31.79 -15.06
C PRO A 774 13.42 -32.44 -13.68
N GLY A 775 13.42 -33.77 -13.60
CA GLY A 775 13.69 -34.53 -12.37
C GLY A 775 15.16 -34.70 -11.99
N VAL A 776 16.12 -34.20 -12.79
CA VAL A 776 17.57 -34.26 -12.49
C VAL A 776 18.19 -32.92 -12.87
N ALA A 777 18.93 -32.30 -11.95
CA ALA A 777 19.69 -31.10 -12.25
C ALA A 777 20.76 -31.40 -13.30
N ARG A 778 20.71 -30.66 -14.40
CA ARG A 778 21.65 -30.80 -15.52
C ARG A 778 23.09 -30.69 -15.03
N VAL A 779 23.87 -31.74 -15.26
CA VAL A 779 25.32 -31.73 -15.02
C VAL A 779 25.98 -30.80 -16.04
N LEU A 780 26.78 -29.87 -15.53
CA LEU A 780 27.45 -28.81 -16.29
C LEU A 780 28.93 -29.12 -16.51
N ASP A 781 29.58 -29.73 -15.50
CA ASP A 781 31.01 -30.04 -15.50
C ASP A 781 31.27 -31.24 -14.55
N VAL A 782 32.32 -32.02 -14.82
CA VAL A 782 32.74 -33.17 -13.99
C VAL A 782 34.26 -33.22 -13.98
N VAL A 783 34.86 -32.95 -12.82
CA VAL A 783 36.31 -32.71 -12.67
C VAL A 783 36.89 -33.66 -11.63
N SER A 784 38.10 -34.16 -11.89
CA SER A 784 38.91 -34.88 -10.90
C SER A 784 39.96 -33.92 -10.31
N SER A 785 40.07 -33.86 -8.99
CA SER A 785 41.18 -33.23 -8.26
C SER A 785 42.22 -34.29 -7.87
N GLY A 786 43.31 -33.88 -7.22
CA GLY A 786 44.22 -34.78 -6.49
C GLY A 786 43.69 -35.21 -5.11
N SER A 787 42.58 -34.61 -4.69
CA SER A 787 41.94 -34.67 -3.35
C SER A 787 40.47 -35.13 -3.44
N GLY A 788 40.10 -35.87 -4.50
CA GLY A 788 38.74 -36.34 -4.74
C GLY A 788 38.12 -35.80 -6.04
N GLY A 789 36.80 -35.90 -6.16
CA GLY A 789 36.03 -35.48 -7.33
C GLY A 789 35.15 -34.25 -7.10
N LEU A 790 34.82 -33.53 -8.17
CA LEU A 790 33.89 -32.41 -8.16
C LEU A 790 32.90 -32.52 -9.33
N VAL A 791 31.61 -32.63 -9.01
CA VAL A 791 30.51 -32.52 -9.99
C VAL A 791 29.89 -31.14 -9.87
N VAL A 792 29.67 -30.48 -11.00
CA VAL A 792 28.99 -29.19 -11.08
C VAL A 792 27.66 -29.40 -11.79
N SER A 793 26.55 -29.02 -11.18
CA SER A 793 25.20 -29.05 -11.76
C SER A 793 24.51 -27.69 -11.67
N GLU A 794 23.43 -27.51 -12.42
CA GLU A 794 22.61 -26.29 -12.30
C GLU A 794 21.93 -26.18 -10.93
N TRP A 795 21.70 -24.95 -10.47
CA TRP A 795 21.01 -24.73 -9.20
C TRP A 795 19.48 -24.84 -9.35
N ILE A 796 18.89 -25.89 -8.78
CA ILE A 796 17.43 -26.03 -8.67
C ILE A 796 16.89 -24.98 -7.69
N ARG A 797 16.30 -23.91 -8.24
CA ARG A 797 15.63 -22.84 -7.51
C ARG A 797 14.32 -23.34 -6.90
N GLY A 798 14.13 -23.12 -5.61
CA GLY A 798 12.98 -23.59 -4.83
C GLY A 798 13.43 -24.00 -3.42
N GLY A 799 12.74 -24.96 -2.79
CA GLY A 799 13.08 -25.47 -1.45
C GLY A 799 13.86 -26.79 -1.49
N SER A 800 14.52 -27.13 -0.38
CA SER A 800 14.90 -28.52 -0.10
C SER A 800 13.66 -29.40 0.14
N LEU A 801 13.82 -30.72 0.02
CA LEU A 801 12.75 -31.66 0.37
C LEU A 801 12.20 -31.44 1.79
N VAL A 802 13.07 -31.12 2.75
CA VAL A 802 12.73 -30.88 4.16
C VAL A 802 11.87 -29.63 4.31
N GLU A 803 12.34 -28.48 3.80
CA GLU A 803 11.63 -27.20 3.87
C GLU A 803 10.24 -27.25 3.21
N VAL A 804 10.05 -28.08 2.18
CA VAL A 804 8.75 -28.26 1.54
C VAL A 804 7.87 -29.24 2.29
N ALA A 805 8.42 -30.34 2.82
CA ALA A 805 7.68 -31.27 3.68
C ALA A 805 7.13 -30.58 4.95
N ASP A 806 7.90 -29.67 5.56
CA ASP A 806 7.49 -28.81 6.67
C ASP A 806 6.26 -27.92 6.35
N THR A 807 5.94 -27.67 5.07
CA THR A 807 4.74 -26.90 4.69
C THR A 807 3.46 -27.72 4.64
N ALA A 808 3.53 -29.05 4.86
CA ALA A 808 2.43 -30.00 4.69
C ALA A 808 1.68 -29.84 3.34
N PRO A 809 2.38 -30.07 2.20
CA PRO A 809 1.80 -29.92 0.87
C PRO A 809 0.68 -30.95 0.64
N SER A 810 -0.29 -30.62 -0.21
CA SER A 810 -1.44 -31.52 -0.42
C SER A 810 -0.98 -32.87 -1.01
N PRO A 811 -1.62 -34.01 -0.66
CA PRO A 811 -1.19 -35.32 -1.15
C PRO A 811 -1.15 -35.45 -2.67
N ILE A 812 -2.09 -34.78 -3.36
CA ILE A 812 -2.13 -34.70 -4.82
C ILE A 812 -0.99 -33.82 -5.35
N GLY A 813 -0.64 -32.73 -4.65
CA GLY A 813 0.52 -31.89 -4.94
C GLY A 813 1.83 -32.67 -4.86
N GLY A 814 2.09 -33.35 -3.73
CA GLY A 814 3.27 -34.21 -3.57
C GLY A 814 3.33 -35.35 -4.60
N ALA A 815 2.19 -35.98 -4.91
CA ALA A 815 2.10 -37.02 -5.92
C ALA A 815 2.26 -36.53 -7.38
N ARG A 816 2.05 -35.24 -7.66
CA ARG A 816 2.45 -34.59 -8.93
C ARG A 816 3.93 -34.25 -8.92
N ALA A 817 4.40 -33.62 -7.85
CA ALA A 817 5.76 -33.16 -7.68
C ALA A 817 6.80 -34.27 -7.92
N VAL A 818 6.54 -35.48 -7.44
CA VAL A 818 7.45 -36.64 -7.58
C VAL A 818 7.46 -37.24 -9.01
N GLN A 819 6.54 -36.85 -9.90
CA GLN A 819 6.46 -37.43 -11.26
C GLN A 819 7.65 -37.05 -12.15
N SER A 820 8.23 -35.87 -11.99
CA SER A 820 9.44 -35.44 -12.69
C SER A 820 10.64 -36.30 -12.32
N LEU A 821 10.90 -36.51 -11.02
CA LEU A 821 11.95 -37.42 -10.54
C LEU A 821 11.72 -38.87 -11.02
N ALA A 822 10.47 -39.37 -10.95
CA ALA A 822 10.13 -40.72 -11.41
C ALA A 822 10.30 -40.89 -12.93
N ALA A 823 9.99 -39.85 -13.73
CA ALA A 823 10.21 -39.86 -15.18
C ALA A 823 11.69 -39.79 -15.55
N ALA A 824 12.49 -38.99 -14.84
CA ALA A 824 13.93 -38.93 -15.05
C ALA A 824 14.62 -40.26 -14.68
N ALA A 825 14.19 -40.90 -13.59
CA ALA A 825 14.66 -42.24 -13.21
C ALA A 825 14.32 -43.29 -14.25
N ASP A 826 13.10 -43.32 -14.79
CA ASP A 826 12.72 -44.28 -15.85
C ASP A 826 13.54 -44.10 -17.14
N VAL A 827 13.90 -42.86 -17.49
CA VAL A 827 14.81 -42.59 -18.61
C VAL A 827 16.24 -43.05 -18.30
N ALA A 828 16.74 -42.81 -17.08
CA ALA A 828 18.08 -43.23 -16.65
C ALA A 828 18.22 -44.75 -16.59
N HIS A 829 17.24 -45.45 -15.99
CA HIS A 829 17.21 -46.91 -15.90
C HIS A 829 17.20 -47.56 -17.29
N ARG A 830 16.45 -46.98 -18.25
CA ARG A 830 16.47 -47.42 -19.66
C ARG A 830 17.80 -47.16 -20.38
N GLN A 831 18.66 -46.28 -19.86
CA GLN A 831 20.03 -46.06 -20.34
C GLN A 831 21.10 -46.84 -19.53
N GLY A 832 20.69 -47.65 -18.54
CA GLY A 832 21.60 -48.42 -17.69
C GLY A 832 22.35 -47.58 -16.66
N VAL A 833 21.75 -46.48 -16.18
CA VAL A 833 22.33 -45.56 -15.18
C VAL A 833 21.34 -45.37 -14.02
N ALA A 834 21.82 -45.40 -12.79
CA ALA A 834 21.04 -45.06 -11.59
C ALA A 834 21.19 -43.57 -11.24
N LEU A 835 20.17 -42.99 -10.61
CA LEU A 835 20.19 -41.62 -10.10
C LEU A 835 20.99 -41.48 -8.79
N SER A 836 20.97 -42.52 -7.95
CA SER A 836 21.44 -42.48 -6.56
C SER A 836 20.56 -41.56 -5.70
N VAL A 837 19.28 -41.94 -5.54
CA VAL A 837 18.32 -41.25 -4.66
C VAL A 837 18.45 -41.75 -3.20
N ASP A 838 19.67 -41.74 -2.65
CA ASP A 838 19.97 -42.31 -1.32
C ASP A 838 19.76 -41.37 -0.12
N HIS A 839 19.87 -40.05 -0.30
CA HIS A 839 19.79 -39.06 0.78
C HIS A 839 18.79 -37.94 0.46
N PRO A 840 17.92 -37.52 1.41
CA PRO A 840 16.92 -36.48 1.15
C PRO A 840 17.57 -35.12 0.81
N SER A 841 18.76 -34.81 1.33
CA SER A 841 19.50 -33.59 0.97
C SER A 841 19.90 -33.51 -0.51
N ARG A 842 19.94 -34.63 -1.24
CA ARG A 842 20.13 -34.62 -2.71
C ARG A 842 18.93 -34.01 -3.45
N ILE A 843 17.78 -33.93 -2.78
CA ILE A 843 16.47 -33.71 -3.38
C ILE A 843 15.99 -32.29 -3.08
N ARG A 844 15.61 -31.56 -4.13
CA ARG A 844 15.02 -30.22 -4.03
C ARG A 844 13.71 -30.19 -4.82
N VAL A 845 12.79 -29.32 -4.40
CA VAL A 845 11.53 -29.08 -5.10
C VAL A 845 11.62 -27.71 -5.78
N SER A 846 11.38 -27.67 -7.08
CA SER A 846 11.49 -26.45 -7.88
C SER A 846 10.37 -25.45 -7.58
N ILE A 847 10.59 -24.18 -7.95
CA ILE A 847 9.55 -23.14 -7.92
C ILE A 847 8.31 -23.44 -8.77
N ASP A 848 8.41 -24.42 -9.69
CA ASP A 848 7.31 -24.87 -10.54
C ASP A 848 6.62 -26.14 -10.00
N GLY A 849 7.11 -26.65 -8.86
CA GLY A 849 6.55 -27.79 -8.12
C GLY A 849 7.21 -29.14 -8.43
N ASP A 850 8.22 -29.20 -9.28
CA ASP A 850 8.90 -30.44 -9.67
C ASP A 850 9.93 -30.91 -8.63
N VAL A 851 9.91 -32.18 -8.25
CA VAL A 851 10.96 -32.79 -7.43
C VAL A 851 12.13 -33.18 -8.35
N ALA A 852 13.34 -32.74 -7.99
CA ALA A 852 14.55 -33.00 -8.75
C ALA A 852 15.71 -33.48 -7.88
N LEU A 853 16.54 -34.37 -8.45
CA LEU A 853 17.87 -34.69 -7.95
C LEU A 853 18.80 -33.49 -8.21
N ALA A 854 18.97 -32.62 -7.22
CA ALA A 854 19.74 -31.39 -7.35
C ALA A 854 21.26 -31.61 -7.28
N PHE A 855 21.68 -32.62 -6.52
CA PHE A 855 23.08 -32.96 -6.28
C PHE A 855 23.42 -34.35 -6.88
N PRO A 856 23.60 -34.42 -8.21
CA PRO A 856 23.94 -35.66 -8.88
C PRO A 856 25.35 -36.12 -8.50
N ALA A 857 25.44 -37.38 -8.06
CA ALA A 857 26.66 -38.17 -7.95
C ALA A 857 26.25 -39.64 -7.79
N THR A 858 26.39 -40.43 -8.85
CA THR A 858 25.90 -41.81 -8.90
C THR A 858 26.88 -42.76 -8.22
N LEU A 859 26.51 -43.30 -7.04
CA LEU A 859 27.36 -44.20 -6.27
C LEU A 859 27.58 -45.57 -6.95
N PRO A 860 28.64 -46.33 -6.58
CA PRO A 860 28.92 -47.65 -7.17
C PRO A 860 27.84 -48.71 -6.85
N ASP A 861 27.21 -48.60 -5.67
CA ASP A 861 26.13 -49.46 -5.18
C ASP A 861 24.71 -48.95 -5.53
N ALA A 862 24.59 -47.84 -6.25
CA ALA A 862 23.31 -47.32 -6.71
C ALA A 862 22.66 -48.28 -7.73
N THR A 863 21.43 -48.72 -7.44
CA THR A 863 20.62 -49.61 -8.29
C THR A 863 19.27 -48.98 -8.66
N PRO A 864 18.62 -49.43 -9.74
CA PRO A 864 17.25 -49.01 -10.08
C PRO A 864 16.26 -49.22 -8.93
N GLU A 865 16.40 -50.32 -8.19
CA GLU A 865 15.58 -50.63 -7.02
C GLU A 865 15.79 -49.61 -5.90
N ASN A 866 17.03 -49.22 -5.61
CA ASN A 866 17.34 -48.20 -4.60
C ASN A 866 16.79 -46.82 -5.00
N ASP A 867 16.85 -46.45 -6.28
CA ASP A 867 16.22 -45.22 -6.77
C ASP A 867 14.70 -45.22 -6.56
N ILE A 868 14.00 -46.32 -6.88
CA ILE A 868 12.54 -46.44 -6.68
C ILE A 868 12.19 -46.23 -5.20
N ARG A 869 13.00 -46.79 -4.28
CA ARG A 869 12.84 -46.58 -2.85
C ARG A 869 13.07 -45.13 -2.44
N GLY A 870 14.09 -44.47 -2.97
CA GLY A 870 14.37 -43.06 -2.73
C GLY A 870 13.28 -42.12 -3.24
N ILE A 871 12.71 -42.41 -4.42
CA ILE A 871 11.57 -41.69 -4.99
C ILE A 871 10.32 -41.90 -4.14
N GLY A 872 10.08 -43.14 -3.68
CA GLY A 872 9.03 -43.46 -2.71
C GLY A 872 9.22 -42.76 -1.37
N ALA A 873 10.46 -42.62 -0.90
CA ALA A 873 10.82 -41.94 0.34
C ALA A 873 10.66 -40.41 0.23
N ALA A 874 10.97 -39.82 -0.93
CA ALA A 874 10.68 -38.41 -1.22
C ALA A 874 9.17 -38.13 -1.22
N LEU A 875 8.37 -39.02 -1.82
CA LEU A 875 6.91 -38.94 -1.74
C LEU A 875 6.41 -39.10 -0.30
N TYR A 876 6.95 -40.06 0.45
CA TYR A 876 6.61 -40.28 1.86
C TYR A 876 6.91 -39.04 2.72
N ALA A 877 8.06 -38.39 2.50
CA ALA A 877 8.42 -37.14 3.17
C ALA A 877 7.43 -36.01 2.84
N LEU A 878 7.07 -35.81 1.57
CA LEU A 878 6.08 -34.82 1.18
C LEU A 878 4.66 -35.13 1.69
N LEU A 879 4.35 -36.38 2.06
CA LEU A 879 3.04 -36.79 2.57
C LEU A 879 2.90 -36.65 4.09
N VAL A 880 3.93 -36.98 4.87
CA VAL A 880 3.83 -37.06 6.35
C VAL A 880 5.01 -36.43 7.10
N ASN A 881 5.87 -35.67 6.40
CA ASN A 881 7.05 -34.99 6.94
C ASN A 881 8.00 -35.89 7.75
N ARG A 882 8.33 -37.06 7.19
CA ARG A 882 9.27 -38.04 7.77
C ARG A 882 10.08 -38.76 6.70
N TRP A 883 11.30 -39.18 7.02
CA TRP A 883 12.12 -40.02 6.12
C TRP A 883 12.04 -41.50 6.51
N PRO A 884 11.60 -42.40 5.60
CA PRO A 884 11.36 -43.82 5.94
C PRO A 884 12.56 -44.75 5.72
N LEU A 885 13.59 -44.29 4.99
CA LEU A 885 14.84 -45.03 4.80
C LEU A 885 15.85 -44.69 5.92
N PRO A 886 16.93 -45.47 6.10
CA PRO A 886 18.02 -45.09 6.99
C PRO A 886 18.81 -43.92 6.42
N GLU A 887 18.97 -42.82 7.17
CA GLU A 887 19.96 -41.79 6.84
C GLU A 887 21.38 -42.27 7.16
N ARG A 888 22.36 -41.75 6.42
CA ARG A 888 23.81 -41.98 6.59
C ARG A 888 24.52 -40.69 6.21
N GLY A 889 25.60 -40.34 6.90
CA GLY A 889 26.28 -39.04 6.72
C GLY A 889 25.72 -37.99 7.66
N GLU A 890 25.63 -36.73 7.20
CA GLU A 890 25.04 -35.65 7.99
C GLU A 890 23.50 -35.77 8.06
N PRO A 891 22.89 -35.58 9.25
CA PRO A 891 21.42 -35.60 9.39
C PRO A 891 20.75 -34.56 8.51
N SER A 892 19.68 -34.95 7.80
CA SER A 892 18.99 -34.04 6.87
C SER A 892 18.13 -32.97 7.56
N GLY A 893 17.72 -33.24 8.80
CA GLY A 893 16.69 -32.49 9.52
C GLY A 893 15.30 -33.15 9.50
N LEU A 894 15.03 -34.09 8.58
CA LEU A 894 13.83 -34.91 8.64
C LEU A 894 13.91 -35.88 9.82
N ALA A 895 12.84 -35.97 10.60
CA ALA A 895 12.70 -37.04 11.58
C ALA A 895 12.44 -38.38 10.88
N GLN A 896 12.96 -39.47 11.44
CA GLN A 896 12.71 -40.82 10.92
C GLN A 896 11.22 -41.19 11.01
N ALA A 897 10.73 -41.94 10.02
CA ALA A 897 9.36 -42.45 10.02
C ALA A 897 9.16 -43.55 11.07
N ASP A 898 7.98 -43.54 11.68
CA ASP A 898 7.56 -44.59 12.62
C ASP A 898 7.48 -45.95 11.92
N ARG A 899 7.75 -47.01 12.67
CA ARG A 899 7.80 -48.39 12.15
C ARG A 899 6.77 -49.28 12.83
N ASP A 900 6.21 -50.21 12.06
CA ASP A 900 5.29 -51.23 12.54
C ASP A 900 6.01 -52.37 13.29
N ALA A 901 5.24 -53.34 13.79
CA ALA A 901 5.76 -54.51 14.50
C ALA A 901 6.62 -55.46 13.64
N ALA A 902 6.67 -55.25 12.31
CA ALA A 902 7.55 -55.95 11.37
C ALA A 902 8.76 -55.09 10.94
N GLY A 903 8.95 -53.91 11.56
CA GLY A 903 10.04 -52.98 11.26
C GLY A 903 9.87 -52.18 9.94
N GLN A 904 8.72 -52.31 9.27
CA GLN A 904 8.42 -51.56 8.05
C GLN A 904 7.88 -50.16 8.39
N PRO A 905 8.09 -49.13 7.54
CA PRO A 905 7.50 -47.83 7.77
C PRO A 905 5.97 -47.90 7.83
N VAL A 906 5.37 -47.15 8.74
CA VAL A 906 3.91 -47.05 8.88
C VAL A 906 3.30 -46.47 7.59
N GLU A 907 2.16 -46.97 7.12
CA GLU A 907 1.54 -46.49 5.88
C GLU A 907 1.11 -45.01 6.02
N PRO A 908 1.39 -44.11 5.04
CA PRO A 908 1.00 -42.70 5.15
C PRO A 908 -0.48 -42.49 5.51
N LYS A 909 -1.39 -43.27 4.90
CA LYS A 909 -2.82 -43.20 5.18
C LYS A 909 -3.22 -43.54 6.63
N THR A 910 -2.39 -44.26 7.39
CA THR A 910 -2.65 -44.51 8.81
C THR A 910 -2.11 -43.41 9.72
N VAL A 911 -1.24 -42.53 9.21
CA VAL A 911 -0.81 -41.29 9.88
C VAL A 911 -1.80 -40.17 9.60
N ASP A 912 -2.20 -39.99 8.34
CA ASP A 912 -3.25 -39.06 7.90
C ASP A 912 -4.26 -39.77 6.97
N ARG A 913 -5.51 -39.84 7.43
CA ARG A 913 -6.59 -40.57 6.74
C ARG A 913 -7.05 -39.88 5.45
N ASP A 914 -6.78 -38.59 5.27
CA ASP A 914 -7.17 -37.82 4.09
C ASP A 914 -6.25 -38.11 2.88
N ILE A 915 -5.11 -38.78 3.09
CA ILE A 915 -4.23 -39.22 1.99
C ILE A 915 -4.95 -40.25 1.10
N PRO A 916 -5.10 -40.00 -0.22
CA PRO A 916 -5.73 -40.95 -1.13
C PRO A 916 -5.00 -42.29 -1.16
N PHE A 917 -5.76 -43.39 -1.04
CA PHE A 917 -5.20 -44.75 -0.93
C PHE A 917 -4.21 -45.10 -2.05
N GLN A 918 -4.45 -44.67 -3.29
CA GLN A 918 -3.54 -44.92 -4.41
C GLN A 918 -2.17 -44.23 -4.25
N ILE A 919 -2.15 -43.04 -3.65
CA ILE A 919 -0.93 -42.26 -3.39
C ILE A 919 -0.17 -42.87 -2.20
N SER A 920 -0.88 -43.17 -1.12
CA SER A 920 -0.36 -43.87 0.06
C SER A 920 0.28 -45.21 -0.30
N ALA A 921 -0.45 -46.04 -1.07
CA ALA A 921 0.00 -47.34 -1.54
C ALA A 921 1.19 -47.22 -2.51
N ALA A 922 1.27 -46.17 -3.33
CA ALA A 922 2.42 -45.93 -4.21
C ALA A 922 3.68 -45.60 -3.39
N ALA A 923 3.58 -44.71 -2.39
CA ALA A 923 4.69 -44.35 -1.52
C ALA A 923 5.23 -45.58 -0.76
N ILE A 924 4.37 -46.30 -0.02
CA ILE A 924 4.85 -47.40 0.83
C ILE A 924 5.37 -48.60 0.04
N ARG A 925 4.73 -48.97 -1.08
CA ARG A 925 5.15 -50.12 -1.92
C ARG A 925 6.39 -49.84 -2.77
N ALA A 926 6.79 -48.57 -2.90
CA ALA A 926 8.07 -48.19 -3.49
C ALA A 926 9.22 -48.27 -2.47
N VAL A 927 8.97 -47.96 -1.19
CA VAL A 927 9.99 -47.96 -0.11
C VAL A 927 10.32 -49.36 0.42
N GLN A 928 9.35 -50.28 0.43
CA GLN A 928 9.47 -51.64 0.96
C GLN A 928 10.48 -52.51 0.19
N ASP A 929 11.35 -53.23 0.92
CA ASP A 929 12.24 -54.24 0.34
C ASP A 929 11.45 -55.35 -0.36
N GLY A 930 11.78 -55.63 -1.63
CA GLY A 930 11.06 -56.61 -2.44
C GLY A 930 9.65 -56.19 -2.88
N GLY A 931 9.32 -54.90 -2.76
CA GLY A 931 8.01 -54.32 -3.05
C GLY A 931 7.42 -54.62 -4.43
N ALA A 932 6.12 -54.36 -4.57
CA ALA A 932 5.37 -54.64 -5.79
C ALA A 932 5.71 -53.71 -6.97
N ILE A 933 6.36 -52.56 -6.70
CA ILE A 933 6.74 -51.57 -7.70
C ILE A 933 8.22 -51.79 -8.05
N ARG A 934 8.48 -52.34 -9.25
CA ARG A 934 9.82 -52.80 -9.68
C ARG A 934 10.43 -52.01 -10.84
N SER A 935 9.83 -50.88 -11.22
CA SER A 935 10.42 -49.92 -12.15
C SER A 935 9.93 -48.51 -11.86
N ALA A 936 10.75 -47.50 -12.15
CA ALA A 936 10.37 -46.10 -12.05
C ALA A 936 9.18 -45.78 -12.98
N GLY A 937 9.11 -46.36 -14.18
CA GLY A 937 7.97 -46.25 -15.09
C GLY A 937 6.66 -46.82 -14.52
N THR A 938 6.70 -47.90 -13.73
CA THR A 938 5.51 -48.40 -13.01
C THR A 938 5.09 -47.44 -11.90
N LEU A 939 6.04 -46.87 -11.15
CA LEU A 939 5.74 -45.84 -10.14
C LEU A 939 5.10 -44.61 -10.78
N LEU A 940 5.69 -44.08 -11.85
CA LEU A 940 5.19 -42.94 -12.61
C LEU A 940 3.75 -43.16 -13.10
N ASN A 941 3.47 -44.31 -13.70
CA ASN A 941 2.12 -44.64 -14.17
C ASN A 941 1.10 -44.70 -13.02
N LEU A 942 1.47 -45.23 -11.84
CA LEU A 942 0.60 -45.27 -10.68
C LEU A 942 0.32 -43.86 -10.11
N LEU A 943 1.34 -42.99 -10.05
CA LEU A 943 1.19 -41.61 -9.62
C LEU A 943 0.32 -40.80 -10.61
N GLN A 944 0.57 -40.92 -11.92
CA GLN A 944 -0.24 -40.29 -12.96
C GLN A 944 -1.70 -40.73 -12.91
N GLN A 945 -1.97 -42.03 -12.71
CA GLN A 945 -3.32 -42.54 -12.52
C GLN A 945 -3.98 -41.96 -11.26
N ALA A 946 -3.27 -41.93 -10.13
CA ALA A 946 -3.80 -41.39 -8.88
C ALA A 946 -4.15 -39.89 -8.99
N THR A 947 -3.27 -39.09 -9.63
CA THR A 947 -3.54 -37.66 -9.84
C THR A 947 -4.65 -37.42 -10.86
N ALA A 948 -4.72 -38.21 -11.93
CA ALA A 948 -5.78 -38.10 -12.95
C ALA A 948 -7.16 -38.60 -12.46
N VAL A 949 -7.22 -39.41 -11.39
CA VAL A 949 -8.47 -39.71 -10.68
C VAL A 949 -8.93 -38.51 -9.86
N ALA A 950 -8.01 -37.80 -9.18
CA ALA A 950 -8.34 -36.57 -8.46
C ALA A 950 -8.87 -35.47 -9.40
N ASP A 951 -8.18 -35.17 -10.51
CA ASP A 951 -8.63 -34.17 -11.49
C ASP A 951 -10.03 -34.49 -12.07
N ARG A 952 -10.35 -35.78 -12.24
CA ARG A 952 -11.68 -36.21 -12.71
C ARG A 952 -12.74 -36.18 -11.60
N THR A 953 -12.33 -36.13 -10.34
CA THR A 953 -13.21 -36.03 -9.17
C THR A 953 -13.52 -34.57 -8.83
N ASP A 954 -12.59 -33.63 -9.03
CA ASP A 954 -12.84 -32.18 -8.89
C ASP A 954 -13.93 -31.66 -9.86
N HIS A 955 -14.20 -32.39 -10.94
CA HIS A 955 -15.33 -32.15 -11.86
C HIS A 955 -16.67 -32.75 -11.42
N LEU A 956 -16.71 -33.50 -10.31
CA LEU A 956 -17.93 -34.02 -9.70
C LEU A 956 -18.13 -33.31 -8.34
N ALA A 957 -19.22 -32.56 -8.21
CA ALA A 957 -19.55 -31.91 -6.94
C ALA A 957 -19.61 -32.97 -5.82
N PRO A 958 -18.88 -32.81 -4.70
CA PRO A 958 -18.92 -33.76 -3.60
C PRO A 958 -20.36 -33.96 -3.12
N VAL A 959 -20.85 -35.19 -3.22
CA VAL A 959 -22.12 -35.56 -2.58
C VAL A 959 -21.89 -35.47 -1.08
N GLU A 960 -22.72 -34.66 -0.42
CA GLU A 960 -22.55 -34.26 0.98
C GLU A 960 -22.73 -35.48 1.90
N ALA A 961 -21.61 -36.16 2.19
CA ALA A 961 -21.56 -37.24 3.15
C ALA A 961 -21.95 -36.69 4.53
N ALA A 962 -22.94 -37.30 5.17
CA ALA A 962 -23.36 -36.90 6.51
C ALA A 962 -22.15 -37.01 7.48
N PRO A 963 -21.97 -36.04 8.40
CA PRO A 963 -20.82 -36.03 9.30
C PRO A 963 -20.82 -37.29 10.17
N GLU A 964 -19.80 -38.13 10.01
CA GLU A 964 -19.56 -39.25 10.92
C GLU A 964 -19.20 -38.71 12.32
N PRO A 965 -19.69 -39.34 13.40
CA PRO A 965 -19.32 -38.94 14.76
C PRO A 965 -17.81 -39.18 14.97
N ALA A 966 -17.08 -38.13 15.33
CA ALA A 966 -15.65 -38.22 15.56
C ALA A 966 -15.32 -39.22 16.68
N ALA A 967 -14.39 -40.13 16.41
CA ALA A 967 -13.77 -40.96 17.43
C ALA A 967 -12.78 -40.12 18.26
N GLU A 968 -12.72 -40.37 19.56
CA GLU A 968 -11.79 -39.70 20.48
C GLU A 968 -10.36 -40.26 20.32
N ASP A 969 -9.56 -39.62 19.45
CA ASP A 969 -8.11 -39.87 19.38
C ASP A 969 -7.35 -38.78 20.17
N TRP A 970 -6.70 -39.18 21.27
CA TRP A 970 -5.93 -38.32 22.18
C TRP A 970 -4.70 -37.71 21.46
N LYS A 971 -4.60 -36.38 21.42
CA LYS A 971 -3.38 -35.65 21.02
C LYS A 971 -2.77 -34.89 22.22
N PRO A 972 -1.44 -34.75 22.31
CA PRO A 972 -0.82 -33.85 23.29
C PRO A 972 -1.29 -32.41 23.04
N GLU A 973 -1.54 -31.63 24.10
CA GLU A 973 -2.01 -30.25 23.95
C GLU A 973 -0.96 -29.38 23.23
N PRO A 974 -1.29 -28.74 22.10
CA PRO A 974 -0.50 -27.64 21.57
C PRO A 974 -0.72 -26.40 22.45
N ASP A 975 0.32 -25.58 22.68
CA ASP A 975 0.22 -24.36 23.51
C ASP A 975 -0.96 -23.48 23.02
N PRO A 976 -2.06 -23.37 23.80
CA PRO A 976 -3.23 -22.64 23.37
C PRO A 976 -2.94 -21.14 23.28
N GLU A 977 -1.94 -20.63 24.01
CA GLU A 977 -1.53 -19.24 23.89
C GLU A 977 -0.79 -18.96 22.56
N ALA A 978 0.02 -19.88 22.04
CA ALA A 978 0.74 -19.69 20.77
C ALA A 978 -0.24 -19.64 19.58
N GLU A 979 -1.19 -20.57 19.51
CA GLU A 979 -2.22 -20.55 18.46
C GLU A 979 -3.18 -19.37 18.64
N ALA A 980 -3.60 -19.06 19.88
CA ALA A 980 -4.39 -17.88 20.15
C ALA A 980 -3.63 -16.59 19.76
N ARG A 981 -2.31 -16.49 20.00
CA ARG A 981 -1.48 -15.36 19.55
C ARG A 981 -1.39 -15.27 18.03
N ARG A 982 -1.27 -16.38 17.30
CA ARG A 982 -1.29 -16.38 15.82
C ARG A 982 -2.65 -16.03 15.24
N ARG A 983 -3.74 -16.67 15.70
CA ARG A 983 -5.11 -16.36 15.25
C ARG A 983 -5.55 -14.95 15.65
N LYS A 984 -5.26 -14.51 16.87
CA LYS A 984 -5.45 -13.10 17.27
C LYS A 984 -4.59 -12.19 16.40
N GLY A 985 -3.31 -12.48 16.16
CA GLY A 985 -2.46 -11.65 15.29
C GLY A 985 -3.00 -11.47 13.87
N LEU A 986 -3.50 -12.53 13.24
CA LEU A 986 -4.11 -12.46 11.90
C LEU A 986 -5.48 -11.75 11.92
N ILE A 987 -6.34 -12.09 12.88
CA ILE A 987 -7.69 -11.51 12.99
C ILE A 987 -7.60 -10.04 13.41
N ILE A 988 -6.67 -9.67 14.29
CA ILE A 988 -6.34 -8.27 14.65
C ILE A 988 -5.71 -7.57 13.46
N GLY A 989 -4.83 -8.20 12.66
CA GLY A 989 -4.32 -7.58 11.44
C GLY A 989 -5.44 -7.19 10.46
N LEU A 990 -6.39 -8.10 10.22
CA LEU A 990 -7.55 -7.88 9.36
C LEU A 990 -8.61 -6.96 9.97
N SER A 991 -8.89 -7.09 11.27
CA SER A 991 -9.88 -6.28 11.97
C SER A 991 -9.36 -4.91 12.36
N VAL A 992 -8.06 -4.69 12.56
CA VAL A 992 -7.43 -3.37 12.63
C VAL A 992 -7.31 -2.78 11.23
N GLY A 993 -7.06 -3.56 10.17
CA GLY A 993 -7.21 -3.05 8.80
C GLY A 993 -8.61 -2.52 8.52
N ALA A 994 -9.64 -3.32 8.84
CA ALA A 994 -11.04 -2.94 8.68
C ALA A 994 -11.49 -1.85 9.69
N ALA A 995 -11.05 -1.90 10.94
CA ALA A 995 -11.40 -0.91 11.96
C ALA A 995 -10.60 0.38 11.82
N VAL A 996 -9.41 0.40 11.22
CA VAL A 996 -8.74 1.65 10.81
C VAL A 996 -9.42 2.21 9.57
N LEU A 997 -9.93 1.38 8.64
CA LEU A 997 -10.76 1.88 7.54
C LEU A 997 -12.09 2.47 8.06
N VAL A 998 -12.79 1.77 8.95
CA VAL A 998 -14.05 2.25 9.56
C VAL A 998 -13.80 3.43 10.50
N LEU A 999 -12.76 3.39 11.36
CA LEU A 999 -12.37 4.53 12.19
C LEU A 999 -11.86 5.69 11.34
N PHE A 1000 -11.29 5.47 10.16
CA PHE A 1000 -10.96 6.56 9.23
C PHE A 1000 -12.22 7.15 8.59
N VAL A 1001 -13.19 6.34 8.16
CA VAL A 1001 -14.46 6.83 7.61
C VAL A 1001 -15.29 7.54 8.70
N VAL A 1002 -15.32 6.99 9.91
CA VAL A 1002 -15.98 7.60 11.08
C VAL A 1002 -15.23 8.85 11.53
N LEU A 1003 -13.90 8.82 11.71
CA LEU A 1003 -13.12 10.01 12.07
C LEU A 1003 -13.17 11.07 10.97
N MET A 1004 -13.22 10.71 9.69
CA MET A 1004 -13.47 11.67 8.61
C MET A 1004 -14.87 12.26 8.72
N GLY A 1005 -15.90 11.43 8.90
CA GLY A 1005 -17.27 11.88 9.12
C GLY A 1005 -17.44 12.74 10.39
N THR A 1006 -16.73 12.42 11.47
CA THR A 1006 -16.74 13.15 12.75
C THR A 1006 -15.86 14.40 12.72
N VAL A 1007 -14.76 14.42 11.97
CA VAL A 1007 -13.99 15.65 11.73
C VAL A 1007 -14.76 16.58 10.79
N LEU A 1008 -15.47 16.05 9.79
CA LEU A 1008 -16.39 16.84 8.97
C LEU A 1008 -17.58 17.33 9.81
N SER A 1009 -18.24 16.50 10.62
CA SER A 1009 -19.37 16.94 11.46
C SER A 1009 -18.94 17.86 12.61
N ASN A 1010 -17.72 17.76 13.12
CA ASN A 1010 -17.24 18.63 14.20
C ASN A 1010 -16.54 19.90 13.69
N ILE A 1011 -16.42 20.07 12.36
CA ILE A 1011 -15.95 21.33 11.73
C ILE A 1011 -17.11 22.01 10.97
N PHE A 1012 -18.10 21.25 10.48
CA PHE A 1012 -19.20 21.76 9.64
C PHE A 1012 -20.61 21.33 10.09
N GLY A 1013 -20.77 20.53 11.16
CA GLY A 1013 -22.08 20.02 11.59
C GLY A 1013 -22.95 21.00 12.39
N ASP A 1014 -22.35 22.05 12.96
CA ASP A 1014 -23.10 23.19 13.51
C ASP A 1014 -23.69 24.10 12.40
N VAL A 1015 -23.49 23.74 11.12
CA VAL A 1015 -24.01 24.48 9.93
C VAL A 1015 -25.20 23.74 9.28
N ASP A 1016 -25.60 22.57 9.80
CA ASP A 1016 -26.61 21.69 9.17
C ASP A 1016 -28.05 21.95 9.70
N ASP A 1017 -28.22 22.69 10.81
CA ASP A 1017 -29.52 22.97 11.43
C ASP A 1017 -30.19 24.27 10.90
N GLY A 1018 -30.24 24.38 9.57
CA GLY A 1018 -31.24 25.20 8.85
C GLY A 1018 -30.83 26.60 8.38
N LEU A 1019 -30.23 26.70 7.19
CA LEU A 1019 -30.25 27.91 6.36
C LEU A 1019 -31.04 27.68 5.06
N GLY A 1020 -31.88 28.64 4.70
CA GLY A 1020 -32.66 28.62 3.47
C GLY A 1020 -31.82 29.00 2.24
N GLY A 1021 -32.14 28.44 1.08
CA GLY A 1021 -31.37 28.65 -0.16
C GLY A 1021 -31.38 30.08 -0.73
N ASP A 1022 -32.14 31.00 -0.12
CA ASP A 1022 -32.33 32.37 -0.60
C ASP A 1022 -31.32 33.38 0.00
N GLU A 1023 -30.60 33.03 1.07
CA GLU A 1023 -29.63 33.91 1.76
C GLU A 1023 -28.17 33.72 1.31
N LEU A 1024 -27.84 32.66 0.57
CA LEU A 1024 -26.44 32.24 0.30
C LEU A 1024 -25.78 32.88 -0.94
N GLY A 1025 -26.33 33.97 -1.48
CA GLY A 1025 -25.63 34.84 -2.45
C GLY A 1025 -25.13 34.18 -3.74
N LEU A 1026 -25.75 33.07 -4.18
CA LEU A 1026 -25.21 32.20 -5.23
C LEU A 1026 -25.39 32.75 -6.66
N ASN A 1027 -24.60 33.76 -7.03
CA ASN A 1027 -24.28 34.07 -8.43
C ASN A 1027 -22.76 34.27 -8.62
N SER A 1028 -22.21 33.66 -9.66
CA SER A 1028 -20.79 33.83 -10.03
C SER A 1028 -20.56 35.17 -10.74
N PRO A 1029 -19.37 35.79 -10.62
CA PRO A 1029 -19.08 37.06 -11.28
C PRO A 1029 -19.12 36.90 -12.81
N THR A 1030 -19.77 37.85 -13.47
CA THR A 1030 -19.71 38.07 -14.92
C THR A 1030 -19.16 39.48 -15.17
N GLU A 1031 -18.52 39.69 -16.31
CA GLU A 1031 -17.80 40.92 -16.65
C GLU A 1031 -18.70 42.16 -16.73
N SER A 1032 -18.06 43.34 -16.64
CA SER A 1032 -18.72 44.64 -16.50
C SER A 1032 -19.50 45.11 -17.73
N SER A 1033 -20.81 45.31 -17.60
CA SER A 1033 -21.56 46.28 -18.41
C SER A 1033 -22.78 46.86 -17.66
N GLU A 1034 -22.85 48.20 -17.68
CA GLU A 1034 -23.98 49.12 -17.45
C GLU A 1034 -25.07 48.79 -16.39
N GLN A 1035 -25.21 49.70 -15.43
CA GLN A 1035 -26.18 49.63 -14.32
C GLN A 1035 -27.63 49.54 -14.80
N THR A 1036 -28.35 48.50 -14.41
CA THR A 1036 -29.83 48.46 -14.37
C THR A 1036 -30.25 47.85 -13.05
N SER A 1037 -30.85 48.66 -12.16
CA SER A 1037 -31.29 48.20 -10.83
C SER A 1037 -32.57 47.39 -10.91
N GLU A 1038 -32.58 46.16 -10.41
CA GLU A 1038 -33.82 45.48 -10.03
C GLU A 1038 -34.29 45.97 -8.64
N PRO A 1039 -35.60 46.08 -8.39
CA PRO A 1039 -36.11 46.62 -7.13
C PRO A 1039 -36.10 45.57 -6.00
N GLN A 1040 -35.65 45.98 -4.81
CA GLN A 1040 -35.75 45.19 -3.59
C GLN A 1040 -37.23 44.88 -3.25
N THR A 1041 -37.50 43.73 -2.63
CA THR A 1041 -38.87 43.30 -2.35
C THR A 1041 -39.43 44.04 -1.12
N ALA A 1042 -40.61 44.64 -1.29
CA ALA A 1042 -41.33 45.41 -0.27
C ALA A 1042 -41.35 44.75 1.12
N GLY A 1043 -40.77 45.43 2.12
CA GLY A 1043 -40.79 45.00 3.53
C GLY A 1043 -39.79 43.91 3.95
N GLN A 1044 -38.89 43.49 3.06
CA GLN A 1044 -37.78 42.56 3.35
C GLN A 1044 -36.88 43.09 4.49
N VAL A 1045 -36.33 42.20 5.32
CA VAL A 1045 -35.31 42.54 6.32
C VAL A 1045 -33.99 42.84 5.61
N ILE A 1046 -33.28 43.88 6.05
CA ILE A 1046 -31.96 44.22 5.54
C ILE A 1046 -30.96 43.94 6.66
N GLU A 1047 -30.10 42.95 6.48
CA GLU A 1047 -29.03 42.64 7.42
C GLU A 1047 -27.82 43.54 7.14
N PRO A 1048 -27.28 44.26 8.14
CA PRO A 1048 -26.07 45.06 7.98
C PRO A 1048 -24.83 44.19 7.73
N SER A 1049 -23.98 44.59 6.79
CA SER A 1049 -22.73 43.88 6.46
C SER A 1049 -21.59 44.19 7.42
N SER A 1050 -21.68 45.27 8.19
CA SER A 1050 -20.86 45.57 9.37
C SER A 1050 -21.49 46.69 10.19
N VAL A 1051 -21.05 46.84 11.43
CA VAL A 1051 -21.41 47.97 12.30
C VAL A 1051 -20.16 48.53 13.00
N THR A 1052 -20.08 49.86 13.10
CA THR A 1052 -18.98 50.57 13.78
C THR A 1052 -19.52 51.68 14.68
N VAL A 1053 -18.81 51.99 15.77
CA VAL A 1053 -19.23 53.06 16.69
C VAL A 1053 -18.80 54.42 16.15
N PHE A 1054 -19.78 55.25 15.78
CA PHE A 1054 -19.59 56.62 15.36
C PHE A 1054 -19.62 57.57 16.56
N SER A 1055 -18.44 58.01 16.97
CA SER A 1055 -18.21 59.05 17.98
C SER A 1055 -17.38 60.18 17.36
N PRO A 1056 -17.99 61.23 16.77
CA PRO A 1056 -17.25 62.34 16.14
C PRO A 1056 -16.52 63.23 17.16
N GLU A 1057 -16.86 63.10 18.44
CA GLU A 1057 -16.26 63.83 19.56
C GLU A 1057 -15.79 62.83 20.62
N GLY A 1058 -14.48 62.78 20.89
CA GLY A 1058 -13.87 61.84 21.84
C GLY A 1058 -13.78 60.39 21.34
N GLU A 1059 -13.21 59.52 22.18
CA GLU A 1059 -13.03 58.09 21.89
C GLU A 1059 -14.36 57.34 21.78
N ALA A 1060 -14.40 56.24 21.03
CA ALA A 1060 -15.60 55.45 20.82
C ALA A 1060 -15.91 54.54 22.02
N ASP A 1061 -17.18 54.47 22.41
CA ASP A 1061 -17.69 53.63 23.49
C ASP A 1061 -17.73 52.16 23.05
N ALA A 1062 -17.06 51.26 23.80
CA ALA A 1062 -17.04 49.82 23.59
C ALA A 1062 -17.02 49.34 22.10
N PRO A 1063 -16.08 49.80 21.26
CA PRO A 1063 -16.10 49.53 19.81
C PRO A 1063 -15.94 48.04 19.49
N ASP A 1064 -15.17 47.30 20.30
CA ASP A 1064 -14.97 45.84 20.18
C ASP A 1064 -16.25 45.02 20.45
N LEU A 1065 -17.33 45.66 20.92
CA LEU A 1065 -18.63 45.04 21.20
C LEU A 1065 -19.74 45.52 20.24
N ALA A 1066 -19.42 46.33 19.22
CA ALA A 1066 -20.42 46.94 18.34
C ALA A 1066 -21.27 45.89 17.59
N GLU A 1067 -20.66 44.77 17.21
CA GLU A 1067 -21.31 43.66 16.49
C GLU A 1067 -22.44 43.01 17.32
N LEU A 1068 -22.41 43.10 18.66
CA LEU A 1068 -23.47 42.65 19.58
C LEU A 1068 -24.75 43.50 19.54
N ALA A 1069 -24.90 44.37 18.54
CA ALA A 1069 -26.13 45.09 18.24
C ALA A 1069 -26.80 44.63 16.93
N ILE A 1070 -26.22 43.64 16.25
CA ILE A 1070 -26.72 43.05 14.98
C ILE A 1070 -26.47 41.53 14.91
N ASP A 1071 -26.20 40.85 16.04
CA ASP A 1071 -25.79 39.43 16.07
C ASP A 1071 -26.96 38.44 16.05
N GLY A 1072 -28.20 38.94 16.12
CA GLY A 1072 -29.42 38.13 16.15
C GLY A 1072 -29.83 37.60 17.54
N ASP A 1073 -29.03 37.82 18.59
CA ASP A 1073 -29.33 37.37 19.96
C ASP A 1073 -29.82 38.54 20.84
N PRO A 1074 -31.14 38.68 21.09
CA PRO A 1074 -31.67 39.75 21.94
C PRO A 1074 -31.29 39.64 23.44
N SER A 1075 -30.38 38.71 23.81
CA SER A 1075 -29.78 38.60 25.14
C SER A 1075 -28.34 39.11 25.23
N THR A 1076 -27.64 39.34 24.11
CA THR A 1076 -26.40 40.13 24.08
C THR A 1076 -26.73 41.63 24.11
N VAL A 1077 -25.72 42.47 24.35
CA VAL A 1077 -25.84 43.94 24.25
C VAL A 1077 -24.53 44.58 23.86
N TRP A 1078 -24.60 45.64 23.05
CA TRP A 1078 -23.61 46.71 23.02
C TRP A 1078 -23.96 47.79 24.07
N PRO A 1079 -23.13 48.00 25.10
CA PRO A 1079 -23.30 49.07 26.08
C PRO A 1079 -22.52 50.32 25.67
N THR A 1080 -23.08 51.51 25.90
CA THR A 1080 -22.28 52.73 25.98
C THR A 1080 -21.41 52.74 27.24
N ASP A 1081 -20.43 53.65 27.30
CA ASP A 1081 -19.73 53.92 28.56
C ASP A 1081 -20.71 54.41 29.64
N THR A 1082 -20.29 54.30 30.90
CA THR A 1082 -21.06 54.78 32.05
C THR A 1082 -20.70 56.23 32.36
N TYR A 1083 -21.59 57.13 31.99
CA TYR A 1083 -21.42 58.57 32.17
C TYR A 1083 -21.95 59.04 33.53
N SER A 1084 -21.31 60.07 34.08
CA SER A 1084 -21.65 60.64 35.40
C SER A 1084 -22.63 61.82 35.34
N ASP A 1085 -23.00 62.29 34.14
CA ASP A 1085 -23.93 63.40 33.91
C ASP A 1085 -24.94 62.98 32.81
N PRO A 1086 -26.22 62.71 33.12
CA PRO A 1086 -27.16 62.09 32.17
C PRO A 1086 -27.75 63.00 31.09
N GLU A 1087 -28.04 64.26 31.42
CA GLU A 1087 -28.85 65.15 30.58
C GLU A 1087 -28.53 66.64 30.82
N PRO A 1088 -28.05 67.38 29.82
CA PRO A 1088 -27.71 66.93 28.46
C PRO A 1088 -26.59 65.88 28.45
N PHE A 1089 -26.39 65.24 27.29
CA PHE A 1089 -25.20 64.43 27.02
C PHE A 1089 -23.95 65.24 27.44
N PRO A 1090 -22.95 64.65 28.13
CA PRO A 1090 -21.88 65.42 28.78
C PRO A 1090 -21.21 66.44 27.86
N ASN A 1091 -20.80 67.60 28.40
CA ASN A 1091 -20.33 68.80 27.67
C ASN A 1091 -19.11 68.63 26.72
N PHE A 1092 -18.65 67.40 26.48
CA PHE A 1092 -17.58 67.01 25.56
C PHE A 1092 -18.02 65.99 24.48
N LYS A 1093 -19.29 65.54 24.48
CA LYS A 1093 -19.94 64.75 23.42
C LYS A 1093 -21.38 65.23 23.19
N ASN A 1094 -21.70 65.65 21.97
CA ASN A 1094 -23.07 65.98 21.54
C ASN A 1094 -23.94 64.74 21.22
N GLY A 1095 -23.40 63.54 21.43
CA GLY A 1095 -24.03 62.24 21.21
C GLY A 1095 -23.01 61.23 20.68
N LEU A 1096 -23.49 60.02 20.37
CA LEU A 1096 -22.73 58.93 19.73
C LEU A 1096 -23.73 57.95 19.09
N GLY A 1097 -23.29 57.07 18.20
CA GLY A 1097 -24.19 56.11 17.57
C GLY A 1097 -23.51 54.91 16.93
N LEU A 1098 -24.33 53.99 16.40
CA LEU A 1098 -23.88 52.86 15.61
C LEU A 1098 -24.08 53.16 14.13
N MET A 1099 -22.99 53.14 13.36
CA MET A 1099 -22.99 53.26 11.90
C MET A 1099 -23.05 51.86 11.30
N LEU A 1100 -24.19 51.52 10.73
CA LEU A 1100 -24.48 50.25 10.08
C LEU A 1100 -24.24 50.39 8.57
N GLN A 1101 -23.31 49.60 8.03
CA GLN A 1101 -23.12 49.50 6.59
C GLN A 1101 -24.09 48.47 6.01
N LEU A 1102 -24.76 48.81 4.91
CA LEU A 1102 -25.65 47.88 4.20
C LEU A 1102 -24.87 47.14 3.10
N PRO A 1103 -25.22 45.89 2.76
CA PRO A 1103 -24.60 45.17 1.65
C PRO A 1103 -24.85 45.86 0.29
N GLU A 1104 -26.03 46.45 0.11
CA GLU A 1104 -26.41 47.21 -1.08
C GLU A 1104 -27.14 48.52 -0.71
N PRO A 1105 -27.18 49.54 -1.60
CA PRO A 1105 -27.92 50.78 -1.34
C PRO A 1105 -29.44 50.54 -1.29
N ALA A 1106 -30.05 50.72 -0.12
CA ALA A 1106 -31.46 50.38 0.13
C ALA A 1106 -32.30 51.60 0.53
N THR A 1107 -33.59 51.60 0.16
CA THR A 1107 -34.60 52.54 0.69
C THR A 1107 -35.15 52.01 2.00
N LEU A 1108 -34.80 52.65 3.11
CA LEU A 1108 -35.17 52.22 4.46
C LEU A 1108 -36.63 52.59 4.77
N GLY A 1109 -37.44 51.62 5.18
CA GLY A 1109 -38.86 51.81 5.53
C GLY A 1109 -39.14 51.76 7.03
N SER A 1110 -38.41 50.95 7.79
CA SER A 1110 -38.44 50.99 9.26
C SER A 1110 -37.15 50.46 9.88
N VAL A 1111 -36.89 50.88 11.12
CA VAL A 1111 -35.79 50.41 11.99
C VAL A 1111 -36.39 49.89 13.28
N THR A 1112 -36.11 48.65 13.64
CA THR A 1112 -36.52 48.06 14.92
C THR A 1112 -35.33 47.94 15.85
N ILE A 1113 -35.36 48.64 16.98
CA ILE A 1113 -34.30 48.66 17.98
C ILE A 1113 -34.79 47.96 19.24
N ASN A 1114 -34.07 46.93 19.67
CA ASN A 1114 -34.22 46.30 20.98
C ASN A 1114 -33.19 46.87 21.96
N LEU A 1115 -33.60 47.18 23.20
CA LEU A 1115 -32.71 47.77 24.20
C LEU A 1115 -33.15 47.44 25.63
N ASN A 1116 -32.18 47.41 26.54
CA ASN A 1116 -32.43 47.16 27.97
C ASN A 1116 -32.47 48.46 28.81
N SER A 1117 -32.10 49.59 28.21
CA SER A 1117 -32.04 50.90 28.88
C SER A 1117 -33.36 51.66 28.93
N THR A 1118 -33.55 52.48 29.97
CA THR A 1118 -34.73 53.36 30.13
C THR A 1118 -34.41 54.80 29.75
N GLY A 1119 -35.27 55.46 28.95
CA GLY A 1119 -35.16 56.90 28.65
C GLY A 1119 -34.19 57.28 27.53
N THR A 1120 -33.50 56.32 26.93
CA THR A 1120 -32.69 56.49 25.71
C THR A 1120 -33.54 57.10 24.58
N SER A 1121 -33.02 58.08 23.85
CA SER A 1121 -33.67 58.60 22.62
C SER A 1121 -32.75 58.55 21.42
N VAL A 1122 -33.25 58.05 20.30
CA VAL A 1122 -32.47 57.75 19.09
C VAL A 1122 -33.03 58.49 17.87
N GLN A 1123 -32.14 58.93 16.99
CA GLN A 1123 -32.46 59.45 15.67
C GLN A 1123 -31.86 58.53 14.60
N ILE A 1124 -32.64 58.18 13.58
CA ILE A 1124 -32.15 57.47 12.40
C ILE A 1124 -31.65 58.49 11.38
N ARG A 1125 -30.46 58.26 10.84
CA ARG A 1125 -29.78 59.12 9.87
C ARG A 1125 -29.16 58.27 8.77
N SER A 1126 -28.78 58.88 7.65
CA SER A 1126 -28.05 58.24 6.55
C SER A 1126 -26.75 58.96 6.21
N SER A 1127 -25.77 58.25 5.66
CA SER A 1127 -24.51 58.83 5.19
C SER A 1127 -24.11 58.30 3.80
N SER A 1128 -23.41 59.15 3.04
CA SER A 1128 -22.73 58.76 1.80
C SER A 1128 -21.44 57.96 2.03
N THR A 1129 -20.96 57.87 3.27
CA THR A 1129 -19.67 57.25 3.63
C THR A 1129 -19.77 56.51 4.95
N ALA A 1130 -19.03 55.39 5.11
CA ALA A 1130 -18.95 54.66 6.38
C ALA A 1130 -18.31 55.48 7.53
N THR A 1131 -17.46 56.46 7.21
CA THR A 1131 -16.72 57.28 8.18
C THR A 1131 -16.91 58.78 7.92
N PRO A 1132 -18.10 59.35 8.19
CA PRO A 1132 -18.32 60.80 8.18
C PRO A 1132 -17.44 61.48 9.22
N SER A 1133 -17.06 62.75 8.98
CA SER A 1133 -16.14 63.48 9.88
C SER A 1133 -16.87 64.21 11.03
N SER A 1134 -18.17 64.45 10.86
CA SER A 1134 -19.05 65.16 11.77
C SER A 1134 -20.49 64.65 11.64
N LEU A 1135 -21.36 64.99 12.59
CA LEU A 1135 -22.79 64.66 12.48
C LEU A 1135 -23.47 65.42 11.32
N ASP A 1136 -22.96 66.59 10.94
CA ASP A 1136 -23.46 67.41 9.84
C ASP A 1136 -23.19 66.78 8.45
N ASP A 1137 -22.24 65.85 8.35
CA ASP A 1137 -21.98 65.03 7.15
C ASP A 1137 -23.03 63.90 6.95
N THR A 1138 -24.11 63.88 7.76
CA THR A 1138 -25.16 62.85 7.72
C THR A 1138 -26.56 63.46 7.64
N THR A 1139 -27.43 62.87 6.83
CA THR A 1139 -28.81 63.34 6.63
C THR A 1139 -29.73 62.73 7.67
N ALA A 1140 -30.52 63.53 8.39
CA ALA A 1140 -31.54 63.00 9.30
C ALA A 1140 -32.71 62.38 8.52
N LEU A 1141 -33.04 61.11 8.81
CA LEU A 1141 -34.19 60.40 8.23
C LEU A 1141 -35.42 60.45 9.16
N THR A 1142 -35.21 60.58 10.47
CA THR A 1142 -36.31 60.68 11.45
C THR A 1142 -36.09 61.82 12.45
N GLN A 1143 -37.11 62.12 13.25
CA GLN A 1143 -36.96 62.95 14.45
C GLN A 1143 -36.47 62.10 15.64
N PRO A 1144 -35.81 62.70 16.65
CA PRO A 1144 -35.38 61.98 17.85
C PRO A 1144 -36.56 61.30 18.57
N THR A 1145 -36.56 59.96 18.57
CA THR A 1145 -37.62 59.12 19.12
C THR A 1145 -37.19 58.57 20.47
N ALA A 1146 -37.99 58.81 21.52
CA ALA A 1146 -37.75 58.28 22.86
C ALA A 1146 -38.18 56.80 22.95
N LEU A 1147 -37.25 55.93 23.34
CA LEU A 1147 -37.41 54.48 23.33
C LEU A 1147 -37.78 53.92 24.72
N ARG A 1148 -38.31 52.70 24.74
CA ARG A 1148 -38.66 51.93 25.94
C ARG A 1148 -37.82 50.64 26.00
N PRO A 1149 -37.63 50.03 27.18
CA PRO A 1149 -37.04 48.69 27.25
C PRO A 1149 -37.83 47.66 26.43
N GLY A 1150 -37.11 46.77 25.74
CA GLY A 1150 -37.64 45.86 24.73
C GLY A 1150 -37.55 46.43 23.31
N SER A 1151 -38.32 45.84 22.39
CA SER A 1151 -38.34 46.18 20.96
C SER A 1151 -39.18 47.42 20.65
N ASN A 1152 -38.62 48.33 19.85
CA ASN A 1152 -39.25 49.58 19.40
C ASN A 1152 -39.04 49.72 17.89
N THR A 1153 -40.11 49.77 17.11
CA THR A 1153 -40.03 50.07 15.67
C THR A 1153 -40.22 51.58 15.44
N ILE A 1154 -39.34 52.14 14.60
CA ILE A 1154 -39.35 53.52 14.12
C ILE A 1154 -39.58 53.47 12.60
N ASP A 1155 -40.71 53.98 12.14
CA ASP A 1155 -41.00 54.08 10.70
C ASP A 1155 -40.17 55.21 10.06
N VAL A 1156 -39.82 55.05 8.78
CA VAL A 1156 -38.96 55.96 8.03
C VAL A 1156 -39.67 56.38 6.74
N GLU A 1157 -40.05 57.65 6.65
CA GLU A 1157 -40.76 58.24 5.50
C GLU A 1157 -39.77 58.91 4.52
N ASP A 1158 -40.06 58.84 3.22
CA ASP A 1158 -39.32 59.51 2.12
C ASP A 1158 -37.79 59.31 2.08
N ALA A 1159 -37.27 58.18 2.58
CA ALA A 1159 -35.83 57.88 2.52
C ALA A 1159 -35.32 57.58 1.11
N ALA A 1160 -34.31 58.34 0.67
CA ALA A 1160 -33.52 58.03 -0.51
C ALA A 1160 -32.65 56.76 -0.30
N PRO A 1161 -32.27 56.02 -1.36
CA PRO A 1161 -31.39 54.85 -1.24
C PRO A 1161 -30.07 55.20 -0.56
N THR A 1162 -29.67 54.44 0.45
CA THR A 1162 -28.42 54.65 1.19
C THR A 1162 -27.69 53.34 1.48
N SER A 1163 -26.37 53.40 1.59
CA SER A 1163 -25.50 52.27 1.97
C SER A 1163 -25.01 52.34 3.42
N HIS A 1164 -25.30 53.44 4.15
CA HIS A 1164 -24.85 53.62 5.53
C HIS A 1164 -25.97 54.26 6.35
N VAL A 1165 -26.47 53.53 7.34
CA VAL A 1165 -27.52 53.98 8.28
C VAL A 1165 -26.86 54.25 9.63
N LEU A 1166 -27.09 55.43 10.19
CA LEU A 1166 -26.58 55.81 11.50
C LEU A 1166 -27.73 55.83 12.52
N VAL A 1167 -27.62 54.97 13.53
CA VAL A 1167 -28.49 54.91 14.71
C VAL A 1167 -27.86 55.80 15.78
N TRP A 1168 -28.26 57.07 15.81
CA TRP A 1168 -27.64 58.12 16.63
C TRP A 1168 -28.35 58.30 17.97
N ILE A 1169 -27.66 58.08 19.08
CA ILE A 1169 -28.17 58.32 20.44
C ILE A 1169 -28.11 59.82 20.73
N THR A 1170 -29.29 60.45 20.72
CA THR A 1170 -29.51 61.87 21.03
C THR A 1170 -29.66 62.16 22.53
N LYS A 1171 -30.05 61.14 23.30
CA LYS A 1171 -30.18 61.19 24.75
C LYS A 1171 -29.82 59.84 25.34
N LEU A 1172 -28.95 59.87 26.35
CA LEU A 1172 -28.49 58.70 27.08
C LEU A 1172 -29.58 58.13 27.99
N GLY A 1173 -29.60 56.81 28.14
CA GLY A 1173 -30.53 56.11 29.03
C GLY A 1173 -30.03 55.97 30.46
N ASN A 1174 -30.81 55.23 31.24
CA ASN A 1174 -30.42 54.70 32.55
C ASN A 1174 -30.57 53.18 32.61
N VAL A 1175 -29.56 52.50 33.17
CA VAL A 1175 -29.52 51.05 33.42
C VAL A 1175 -29.07 50.83 34.87
N GLY A 1176 -29.90 50.21 35.70
CA GLY A 1176 -29.56 49.88 37.09
C GLY A 1176 -29.29 51.08 38.03
N GLY A 1177 -29.53 52.32 37.58
CA GLY A 1177 -29.14 53.55 38.25
C GLY A 1177 -27.98 54.29 37.58
N GLU A 1178 -27.19 53.61 36.75
CA GLU A 1178 -26.08 54.17 35.97
C GLU A 1178 -26.58 54.87 34.71
N SER A 1179 -25.92 55.96 34.29
CA SER A 1179 -26.25 56.63 33.02
C SER A 1179 -25.51 55.99 31.87
N ARG A 1180 -26.23 55.18 31.09
CA ARG A 1180 -25.74 54.47 29.90
C ARG A 1180 -26.92 53.94 29.08
N SER A 1181 -26.66 53.61 27.82
CA SER A 1181 -27.62 52.95 26.94
C SER A 1181 -27.08 51.57 26.55
N ASP A 1182 -27.88 50.53 26.82
CA ASP A 1182 -27.60 49.16 26.40
C ASP A 1182 -28.54 48.82 25.23
N ILE A 1183 -28.00 48.68 24.01
CA ILE A 1183 -28.72 48.26 22.79
C ILE A 1183 -28.45 46.76 22.60
N ALA A 1184 -29.50 45.99 22.29
CA ALA A 1184 -29.43 44.54 22.10
C ALA A 1184 -29.52 44.10 20.63
N GLU A 1185 -30.32 44.78 19.79
CA GLU A 1185 -30.53 44.36 18.40
C GLU A 1185 -31.04 45.55 17.55
N ILE A 1186 -30.68 45.62 16.27
CA ILE A 1186 -31.03 46.66 15.29
C ILE A 1186 -31.43 46.00 13.96
N THR A 1187 -32.70 45.60 13.84
CA THR A 1187 -33.25 45.04 12.60
C THR A 1187 -33.73 46.14 11.65
N LEU A 1188 -33.15 46.23 10.45
CA LEU A 1188 -33.57 47.17 9.40
C LEU A 1188 -34.58 46.51 8.44
N ARG A 1189 -35.48 47.29 7.83
CA ARG A 1189 -36.42 46.81 6.80
C ARG A 1189 -36.52 47.76 5.62
N ALA A 1190 -36.62 47.20 4.42
CA ALA A 1190 -36.88 47.94 3.19
C ALA A 1190 -38.26 48.60 3.20
N ALA A 1191 -38.39 49.74 2.53
CA ALA A 1191 -39.67 50.38 2.23
C ALA A 1191 -40.57 49.47 1.37
N SER A 1192 -41.88 49.74 1.38
CA SER A 1192 -42.94 48.89 0.79
C SER A 1192 -43.66 49.54 -0.38
#